data_AF-A0A1Y4P2F9-F1
#
_entry.id   AF-A0A1Y4P2F9-F1
#
_cell.length_a   1.000
_cell.length_b   1.000
_cell.length_c   1.000
_cell.angle_alpha   90.00
_cell.angle_beta   90.00
_cell.angle_gamma   90.00
#
_symmetry.space_group_name_H-M   'P 1'
#
loop_
_entity.id
_entity.type
_entity.pdbx_description
1 polymer ?
#
loop_
_entity_poly.entity_id
_entity_poly.type
_entity_poly.pdbx_seq_one_letter_code
_entity_poly.pdbx_strand_id
1 'polypeptide(L)'
;MKNKIKRFAKGDFHIPQPEIIFPETHITMRVGEGEEYRGSFSLQNQGEGTIRGLVYPSSYRVHCDEQGFDGNPVNIYYTYDGTGLVPGHVEHGKFTIVCNGGEFDIAFTAVIEKPYVMTSYGKVQSLEDFKKLSFRDGAEGVKLFRSRDFYEILKYEDKRIQALYDNMRKWELDQHALEEFLVGCKQKEKIFLTLEEESRAFMSLTEARKETFTIKKNTWGYLEIDVRTEGDFLTVEHTRITTEEFIGNSYRLEYFITVEKLHRGSNFGQIILETPYETLTYEVVVEKDVNRDEDHSANDREFAGIIRNYLKYEGGKMDLQSWTEEALRRITHLREADENNEYYLLVHAHICLIGGRMEEAKWILESYNYNRFAIGKDVELSSYYLYLTTLLSNDTIGQRRVAEELSRSFMKHPDSWRILCMLVEVDSEYKIYSERLRALEKQFYEDRSRSIWFYLQAFRCFREKSSSLKKLGMFEVRVLLFAVKYKLMTRELALYTANLASQMKQFDPHLYDVLVRSYEMYNESMILTAICTLLIKGNCMDTCYFKWYEKAVESELKIAQLYEYYMASVQPDRFHKPLPRSVYLYFMHGNTLDYHKCAFLYANLITYEDETSEIYAHYRDEMEAFAWNQLDRRNVDEQLRIIYKRFLSESSMNSERVKALYDICHAYWITTKVPNMKYVHVISEEGTVTQKAPYTENGARVFLYSKTDRLVWEARDGRHYTDSIPYESKRLFYELRYMDMCRKYINTVRRNRAQEEEEELTLEVVRRKGLENFPEEEIFGLCSRTIRENNYENDDFLTYICFDLFKKKQYDKVILTYLANYYCGATLEMKELWREARDYEVHTHKLTERILTQMLFSEELFQEAQVFEEYYAEGAYFRLQEAYLAYVSREYVVEERRIGRSVIDIICREYEKGENTIDICKLAVLKYYSTREYSSQTRKTLKKFLQELCGKQIYFPFFLAYEKDWLIELQLWDKTLIEYKGQKGSRVMLYYQLQKGGREQADYSTEVLTPMYENLYVKKFVLFANEKLKYYFKETIDGNSYRSDKETCVREVMPGEQGRYGRINDIILEKNEKEREKKMRDYAFEDAAAAHMFVQY
;
A
#
# COMPACT_ATOMS: atom_id res chain seq x y z
N MET A 1 -2.26 34.06 -46.14
CA MET A 1 -2.90 35.34 -45.76
C MET A 1 -2.66 36.50 -46.74
N LYS A 2 -1.43 37.02 -46.91
CA LYS A 2 -1.14 38.24 -47.72
C LYS A 2 -1.69 38.23 -49.16
N ASN A 3 -1.70 37.08 -49.85
CA ASN A 3 -2.25 36.97 -51.20
C ASN A 3 -3.78 37.17 -51.26
N LYS A 4 -4.52 36.71 -50.24
CA LYS A 4 -5.99 36.88 -50.13
C LYS A 4 -6.33 38.35 -49.90
N ILE A 5 -5.62 38.99 -48.96
CA ILE A 5 -5.73 40.44 -48.68
C ILE A 5 -5.44 41.27 -49.94
N LYS A 6 -4.40 40.94 -50.71
CA LYS A 6 -4.07 41.65 -51.96
C LYS A 6 -5.16 41.51 -53.04
N ARG A 7 -5.95 40.43 -53.04
CA ARG A 7 -7.09 40.26 -53.95
C ARG A 7 -8.31 41.03 -53.47
N PHE A 8 -8.61 40.98 -52.18
CA PHE A 8 -9.70 41.77 -51.58
C PHE A 8 -9.48 43.27 -51.75
N ALA A 9 -8.24 43.75 -51.60
CA ALA A 9 -7.86 45.12 -51.90
C ALA A 9 -8.07 45.53 -53.37
N LYS A 10 -8.23 44.56 -54.29
CA LYS A 10 -8.59 44.80 -55.70
C LYS A 10 -10.09 44.60 -55.99
N GLY A 11 -10.89 44.27 -54.98
CA GLY A 11 -12.30 43.92 -55.14
C GLY A 11 -12.54 42.54 -55.75
N ASP A 12 -11.56 41.64 -55.73
CA ASP A 12 -11.68 40.28 -56.28
C ASP A 12 -12.06 39.27 -55.19
N PHE A 13 -13.30 38.79 -55.22
CA PHE A 13 -13.90 37.86 -54.25
C PHE A 13 -14.31 36.51 -54.87
N HIS A 14 -13.80 36.16 -56.06
CA HIS A 14 -14.26 34.98 -56.83
C HIS A 14 -13.78 33.63 -56.30
N ILE A 15 -12.97 33.58 -55.23
CA ILE A 15 -12.47 32.31 -54.70
C ILE A 15 -13.58 31.67 -53.85
N PRO A 16 -14.03 30.44 -54.15
CA PRO A 16 -14.98 29.74 -53.29
C PRO A 16 -14.34 29.50 -51.91
N GLN A 17 -15.09 29.81 -50.86
CA GLN A 17 -14.71 29.50 -49.49
C GLN A 17 -14.79 27.98 -49.31
N PRO A 18 -13.73 27.31 -48.82
CA PRO A 18 -13.78 25.87 -48.59
C PRO A 18 -14.75 25.54 -47.46
N GLU A 19 -15.58 24.52 -47.66
CA GLU A 19 -16.49 23.99 -46.64
C GLU A 19 -15.76 22.93 -45.82
N ILE A 20 -15.33 23.31 -44.62
CA ILE A 20 -14.47 22.49 -43.77
C ILE A 20 -15.31 21.45 -43.00
N ILE A 21 -14.91 20.18 -43.11
CA ILE A 21 -15.38 19.09 -42.24
C ILE A 21 -14.25 18.66 -41.32
N PHE A 22 -14.63 18.41 -40.07
CA PHE A 22 -13.81 17.76 -39.06
C PHE A 22 -14.31 16.33 -38.86
N PRO A 23 -13.52 15.30 -39.21
CA PRO A 23 -13.82 13.92 -38.84
C PRO A 23 -13.87 13.70 -37.32
N GLU A 24 -13.10 14.50 -36.58
CA GLU A 24 -13.01 14.48 -35.13
C GLU A 24 -13.33 15.87 -34.58
N THR A 25 -14.35 15.96 -33.72
CA THR A 25 -14.75 17.22 -33.05
C THR A 25 -14.23 17.31 -31.62
N HIS A 26 -13.68 16.22 -31.08
CA HIS A 26 -13.07 16.16 -29.76
C HIS A 26 -11.88 15.19 -29.75
N ILE A 27 -10.78 15.63 -29.16
CA ILE A 27 -9.54 14.85 -29.04
C ILE A 27 -9.37 14.40 -27.59
N THR A 28 -9.22 13.10 -27.36
CA THR A 28 -8.91 12.57 -26.03
C THR A 28 -7.49 11.99 -26.00
N MET A 29 -6.62 12.61 -25.22
CA MET A 29 -5.23 12.18 -25.04
C MET A 29 -5.09 11.43 -23.71
N ARG A 30 -4.43 10.28 -23.75
CA ARG A 30 -4.06 9.51 -22.56
C ARG A 30 -2.55 9.47 -22.52
N VAL A 31 -1.98 10.13 -21.53
CA VAL A 31 -0.54 10.42 -21.46
C VAL A 31 0.01 9.76 -20.20
N GLY A 32 1.13 9.03 -20.31
CA GLY A 32 1.85 8.56 -19.14
C GLY A 32 2.43 9.73 -18.35
N GLU A 33 2.60 9.58 -17.04
CA GLU A 33 3.27 10.60 -16.23
C GLU A 33 4.69 10.89 -16.76
N GLY A 34 4.95 12.14 -17.12
CA GLY A 34 6.26 12.55 -17.64
C GLY A 34 6.57 12.08 -19.06
N GLU A 35 5.61 11.46 -19.76
CA GLU A 35 5.75 11.05 -21.15
C GLU A 35 5.21 12.12 -22.11
N GLU A 36 5.68 12.08 -23.36
CA GLU A 36 5.13 12.85 -24.46
C GLU A 36 4.12 12.02 -25.24
N TYR A 37 2.91 12.55 -25.44
CA TYR A 37 1.91 11.95 -26.32
C TYR A 37 2.01 12.56 -27.72
N ARG A 38 2.03 11.73 -28.77
CA ARG A 38 1.98 12.20 -30.16
C ARG A 38 0.64 11.86 -30.77
N GLY A 39 -0.03 12.87 -31.30
CA GLY A 39 -1.34 12.75 -31.93
C GLY A 39 -1.42 13.48 -33.26
N SER A 40 -2.51 13.23 -33.98
CA SER A 40 -2.84 13.99 -35.17
C SER A 40 -4.34 14.05 -35.37
N PHE A 41 -4.84 15.16 -35.90
CA PHE A 41 -6.22 15.28 -36.37
C PHE A 41 -6.23 15.78 -37.81
N SER A 42 -7.34 15.53 -38.52
CA SER A 42 -7.46 15.84 -39.94
C SER A 42 -8.57 16.84 -40.24
N LEU A 43 -8.41 17.59 -41.34
CA LEU A 43 -9.39 18.51 -41.89
C LEU A 43 -9.59 18.21 -43.37
N GLN A 44 -10.85 18.25 -43.83
CA GLN A 44 -11.21 17.98 -45.22
C GLN A 44 -12.13 19.06 -45.76
N ASN A 45 -12.04 19.35 -47.05
CA ASN A 45 -12.96 20.26 -47.74
C ASN A 45 -13.98 19.43 -48.53
N GLN A 46 -15.27 19.71 -48.40
CA GLN A 46 -16.33 19.06 -49.21
C GLN A 46 -16.24 19.42 -50.70
N GLY A 47 -15.77 20.62 -51.02
CA GLY A 47 -15.67 21.13 -52.38
C GLY A 47 -14.28 21.00 -53.02
N GLU A 48 -14.12 21.60 -54.20
CA GLU A 48 -12.81 21.75 -54.85
C GLU A 48 -11.99 22.87 -54.19
N GLY A 49 -10.69 22.63 -53.96
CA GLY A 49 -9.77 23.63 -53.41
C GLY A 49 -8.94 23.15 -52.22
N THR A 50 -7.89 23.91 -51.90
CA THR A 50 -6.99 23.66 -50.77
C THR A 50 -7.38 24.47 -49.54
N ILE A 51 -7.22 23.84 -48.37
CA ILE A 51 -7.38 24.48 -47.07
C ILE A 51 -6.02 25.06 -46.68
N ARG A 52 -6.00 26.34 -46.34
CA ARG A 52 -4.80 27.05 -45.90
C ARG A 52 -5.08 27.78 -44.61
N GLY A 53 -4.23 27.62 -43.61
CA GLY A 53 -4.47 28.22 -42.30
C GLY A 53 -3.32 28.11 -41.32
N LEU A 54 -3.62 28.55 -40.10
CA LEU A 54 -2.78 28.42 -38.92
C LEU A 54 -3.54 27.68 -37.82
N VAL A 55 -2.83 26.95 -36.97
CA VAL A 55 -3.35 26.29 -35.78
C VAL A 55 -2.68 26.84 -34.53
N TYR A 56 -3.48 27.14 -33.52
CA TYR A 56 -3.02 27.66 -32.24
C TYR A 56 -3.54 26.75 -31.11
N PRO A 57 -2.65 26.08 -30.35
CA PRO A 57 -3.06 25.36 -29.17
C PRO A 57 -3.34 26.32 -28.01
N SER A 58 -4.32 26.00 -27.17
CA SER A 58 -4.63 26.78 -25.97
C SER A 58 -3.72 26.46 -24.77
N SER A 59 -2.75 25.55 -24.92
CA SER A 59 -1.86 25.07 -23.85
C SER A 59 -0.41 25.09 -24.32
N TYR A 60 0.51 25.54 -23.47
CA TYR A 60 1.96 25.47 -23.73
C TYR A 60 2.49 24.05 -23.78
N ARG A 61 1.75 23.09 -23.21
CA ARG A 61 2.14 21.67 -23.22
C ARG A 61 1.94 21.05 -24.58
N VAL A 62 1.14 21.68 -25.46
CA VAL A 62 0.90 21.21 -26.82
C VAL A 62 1.84 21.91 -27.79
N HIS A 63 2.68 21.15 -28.47
CA HIS A 63 3.54 21.63 -29.54
C HIS A 63 3.10 21.03 -30.87
N CYS A 64 2.64 21.88 -31.79
CA CYS A 64 2.37 21.49 -33.17
C CYS A 64 3.68 21.44 -33.97
N ASP A 65 3.89 20.39 -34.75
CA ASP A 65 5.10 20.23 -35.58
C ASP A 65 5.22 21.39 -36.59
N GLU A 66 4.10 21.76 -37.21
CA GLU A 66 3.98 22.91 -38.09
C GLU A 66 2.71 23.70 -37.72
N GLN A 67 2.85 24.99 -37.36
CA GLN A 67 1.71 25.85 -37.05
C GLN A 67 0.92 26.27 -38.29
N GLY A 68 1.54 26.24 -39.48
CA GLY A 68 0.90 26.62 -40.74
C GLY A 68 0.73 25.43 -41.68
N PHE A 69 -0.43 25.34 -42.33
CA PHE A 69 -0.78 24.21 -43.18
C PHE A 69 -1.37 24.65 -44.53
N ASP A 70 -1.15 23.82 -45.56
CA ASP A 70 -1.69 23.97 -46.92
C ASP A 70 -1.93 22.59 -47.55
N GLY A 71 -3.18 22.24 -47.83
CA GLY A 71 -3.52 20.94 -48.44
C GLY A 71 -5.02 20.62 -48.46
N ASN A 72 -5.38 19.48 -49.04
CA ASN A 72 -6.70 18.85 -48.90
C ASN A 72 -6.57 17.35 -49.23
N PRO A 73 -6.67 16.42 -48.26
CA PRO A 73 -6.89 16.66 -46.82
C PRO A 73 -5.66 17.26 -46.13
N VAL A 74 -5.86 17.89 -44.98
CA VAL A 74 -4.78 18.39 -44.09
C VAL A 74 -4.72 17.50 -42.86
N ASN A 75 -3.53 17.07 -42.47
CA ASN A 75 -3.29 16.38 -41.19
C ASN A 75 -2.37 17.25 -40.34
N ILE A 76 -2.80 17.61 -39.14
CA ILE A 76 -2.02 18.39 -38.18
C ILE A 76 -1.45 17.43 -37.15
N TYR A 77 -0.13 17.36 -37.08
CA TYR A 77 0.59 16.56 -36.09
C TYR A 77 0.97 17.43 -34.90
N TYR A 78 0.78 16.90 -33.70
CA TYR A 78 1.10 17.60 -32.46
C TYR A 78 1.64 16.63 -31.41
N THR A 79 2.39 17.20 -30.47
CA THR A 79 2.91 16.52 -29.29
C THR A 79 2.36 17.20 -28.05
N TYR A 80 2.02 16.42 -27.02
CA TYR A 80 1.59 16.91 -25.72
C TYR A 80 2.62 16.48 -24.66
N ASP A 81 3.13 17.45 -23.92
CA ASP A 81 4.15 17.28 -22.88
C ASP A 81 3.50 17.09 -21.49
N GLY A 82 3.53 15.83 -21.01
CA GLY A 82 3.04 15.43 -19.69
C GLY A 82 4.01 15.71 -18.53
N THR A 83 5.15 16.37 -18.74
CA THR A 83 6.16 16.59 -17.70
C THR A 83 5.67 17.48 -16.56
N GLY A 84 5.93 17.04 -15.31
CA GLY A 84 5.52 17.77 -14.10
C GLY A 84 4.03 17.66 -13.74
N LEU A 85 3.23 16.89 -14.49
CA LEU A 85 1.84 16.62 -14.15
C LEU A 85 1.71 15.31 -13.35
N VAL A 86 0.78 15.30 -12.40
CA VAL A 86 0.49 14.12 -11.57
C VAL A 86 -0.62 13.25 -12.19
N PRO A 87 -0.61 11.92 -12.02
CA PRO A 87 -1.68 11.06 -12.50
C PRO A 87 -3.05 11.42 -11.92
N GLY A 88 -4.06 11.33 -12.78
CA GLY A 88 -5.42 11.79 -12.48
C GLY A 88 -5.65 13.27 -12.78
N HIS A 89 -4.60 14.04 -13.10
CA HIS A 89 -4.76 15.38 -13.63
C HIS A 89 -5.46 15.33 -15.01
N VAL A 90 -6.44 16.21 -15.19
CA VAL A 90 -7.21 16.35 -16.42
C VAL A 90 -7.10 17.77 -16.90
N GLU A 91 -6.45 17.95 -18.05
CA GLU A 91 -6.35 19.25 -18.70
C GLU A 91 -7.40 19.35 -19.81
N HIS A 92 -8.19 20.43 -19.78
CA HIS A 92 -9.13 20.78 -20.83
C HIS A 92 -8.59 21.95 -21.63
N GLY A 93 -8.42 21.74 -22.93
CA GLY A 93 -7.94 22.77 -23.85
C GLY A 93 -8.64 22.69 -25.20
N LYS A 94 -8.14 23.48 -26.14
CA LYS A 94 -8.64 23.53 -27.51
C LYS A 94 -7.54 23.86 -28.51
N PHE A 95 -7.72 23.40 -29.74
CA PHE A 95 -7.01 23.87 -30.91
C PHE A 95 -7.89 24.88 -31.64
N THR A 96 -7.43 26.13 -31.74
CA THR A 96 -8.09 27.14 -32.56
C THR A 96 -7.45 27.15 -33.94
N ILE A 97 -8.28 26.93 -34.96
CA ILE A 97 -7.87 26.74 -36.34
C ILE A 97 -8.40 27.91 -37.15
N VAL A 98 -7.48 28.67 -37.72
CA VAL A 98 -7.77 29.88 -38.48
C VAL A 98 -7.41 29.62 -39.93
N CYS A 99 -8.40 29.34 -40.77
CA CYS A 99 -8.18 29.00 -42.17
C CYS A 99 -8.95 29.90 -43.13
N ASN A 100 -8.69 29.76 -44.43
CA ASN A 100 -9.42 30.47 -45.48
C ASN A 100 -10.91 30.10 -45.57
N GLY A 101 -11.37 29.08 -44.83
CA GLY A 101 -12.75 28.63 -44.70
C GLY A 101 -13.49 29.11 -43.46
N GLY A 102 -12.81 29.73 -42.49
CA GLY A 102 -13.42 30.18 -41.23
C GLY A 102 -12.49 30.00 -40.03
N GLU A 103 -13.02 30.28 -38.84
CA GLU A 103 -12.36 30.01 -37.55
C GLU A 103 -13.09 28.88 -36.81
N PHE A 104 -12.37 27.85 -36.39
CA PHE A 104 -12.94 26.64 -35.76
C PHE A 104 -12.17 26.25 -34.50
N ASP A 105 -12.88 25.72 -33.51
CA ASP A 105 -12.30 25.20 -32.28
C ASP A 105 -12.50 23.68 -32.19
N ILE A 106 -11.41 22.93 -31.98
CA ILE A 106 -11.46 21.50 -31.62
C ILE A 106 -11.06 21.36 -30.16
N ALA A 107 -11.99 20.93 -29.31
CA ALA A 107 -11.69 20.71 -27.90
C ALA A 107 -10.82 19.46 -27.71
N PHE A 108 -9.89 19.52 -26.75
CA PHE A 108 -9.14 18.35 -26.32
C PHE A 108 -9.24 18.15 -24.80
N THR A 109 -9.15 16.89 -24.39
CA THR A 109 -9.00 16.48 -23.00
C THR A 109 -7.76 15.62 -22.87
N ALA A 110 -6.76 16.09 -22.13
CA ALA A 110 -5.58 15.31 -21.79
C ALA A 110 -5.72 14.73 -20.38
N VAL A 111 -5.65 13.40 -20.28
CA VAL A 111 -5.73 12.68 -19.01
C VAL A 111 -4.39 12.05 -18.74
N ILE A 112 -3.77 12.43 -17.62
CA ILE A 112 -2.53 11.80 -17.17
C ILE A 112 -2.89 10.47 -16.49
N GLU A 113 -2.55 9.36 -17.15
CA GLU A 113 -2.75 8.04 -16.60
C GLU A 113 -1.62 7.68 -15.63
N LYS A 114 -1.93 6.84 -14.64
CA LYS A 114 -0.88 6.26 -13.80
C LYS A 114 0.04 5.40 -14.68
N PRO A 115 1.36 5.45 -14.44
CA PRO A 115 2.28 4.54 -15.11
C PRO A 115 1.80 3.10 -14.89
N TYR A 116 1.89 2.30 -15.95
CA TYR A 116 1.39 0.94 -15.96
C TYR A 116 2.39 0.01 -16.59
N VAL A 117 2.48 -1.19 -16.03
CA VAL A 117 3.31 -2.24 -16.63
C VAL A 117 2.40 -3.19 -17.41
N MET A 118 2.74 -3.43 -18.67
CA MET A 118 2.06 -4.43 -19.49
C MET A 118 2.57 -5.83 -19.15
N THR A 119 1.65 -6.68 -18.74
CA THR A 119 1.90 -8.11 -18.48
C THR A 119 1.10 -8.96 -19.46
N SER A 120 1.38 -10.26 -19.47
CA SER A 120 0.66 -11.26 -20.28
C SER A 120 -0.85 -11.27 -19.98
N TYR A 121 -1.25 -10.78 -18.80
CA TYR A 121 -2.63 -10.73 -18.32
C TYR A 121 -3.26 -9.33 -18.30
N GLY A 122 -2.56 -8.30 -18.82
CA GLY A 122 -3.08 -6.95 -18.96
C GLY A 122 -2.24 -5.87 -18.27
N LYS A 123 -2.84 -4.68 -18.11
CA LYS A 123 -2.21 -3.52 -17.45
C LYS A 123 -2.22 -3.68 -15.93
N VAL A 124 -1.06 -3.50 -15.30
CA VAL A 124 -0.92 -3.44 -13.84
C VAL A 124 -0.60 -2.01 -13.42
N GLN A 125 -1.51 -1.37 -12.68
CA GLN A 125 -1.42 0.04 -12.24
C GLN A 125 -1.50 0.23 -10.73
N SER A 126 -1.88 -0.80 -9.99
CA SER A 126 -2.14 -0.74 -8.55
C SER A 126 -1.64 -2.00 -7.85
N LEU A 127 -1.46 -1.93 -6.53
CA LEU A 127 -1.17 -3.10 -5.71
C LEU A 127 -2.28 -4.17 -5.80
N GLU A 128 -3.54 -3.76 -5.99
CA GLU A 128 -4.64 -4.71 -6.18
C GLU A 128 -4.52 -5.49 -7.49
N ASP A 129 -4.11 -4.82 -8.57
CA ASP A 129 -3.89 -5.48 -9.86
C ASP A 129 -2.65 -6.37 -9.81
N PHE A 130 -1.61 -5.95 -9.09
CA PHE A 130 -0.43 -6.78 -8.83
C PHE A 130 -0.77 -8.02 -8.00
N LYS A 131 -1.66 -7.90 -7.01
CA LYS A 131 -2.20 -9.05 -6.27
C LYS A 131 -2.96 -10.00 -7.19
N LYS A 132 -3.81 -9.50 -8.09
CA LYS A 132 -4.55 -10.33 -9.06
C LYS A 132 -3.61 -11.06 -10.03
N LEU A 133 -2.54 -10.39 -10.48
CA LEU A 133 -1.48 -11.01 -11.27
C LEU A 133 -0.81 -12.14 -10.49
N SER A 134 -0.34 -11.85 -9.27
CA SER A 134 0.37 -12.81 -8.41
C SER A 134 -0.50 -14.01 -8.01
N PHE A 135 -1.82 -13.82 -7.93
CA PHE A 135 -2.79 -14.91 -7.70
C PHE A 135 -2.94 -15.83 -8.91
N ARG A 136 -2.90 -15.28 -10.13
CA ARG A 136 -3.07 -16.05 -11.37
C ARG A 136 -1.78 -16.73 -11.82
N ASP A 137 -0.67 -16.01 -11.76
CA ASP A 137 0.66 -16.49 -12.11
C ASP A 137 1.71 -15.90 -11.15
N GLY A 138 2.13 -16.73 -10.18
CA GLY A 138 3.15 -16.34 -9.20
C GLY A 138 4.53 -16.11 -9.83
N ALA A 139 4.88 -16.80 -10.91
CA ALA A 139 6.19 -16.66 -11.55
C ALA A 139 6.29 -15.34 -12.32
N GLU A 140 5.24 -14.94 -13.04
CA GLU A 140 5.17 -13.62 -13.67
C GLU A 140 5.12 -12.49 -12.62
N GLY A 141 4.42 -12.71 -11.50
CA GLY A 141 4.43 -11.81 -10.35
C GLY A 141 5.83 -11.58 -9.78
N VAL A 142 6.62 -12.64 -9.56
CA VAL A 142 8.03 -12.54 -9.10
C VAL A 142 8.90 -11.84 -10.14
N LYS A 143 8.70 -12.10 -11.43
CA LYS A 143 9.45 -11.44 -12.51
C LYS A 143 9.21 -9.93 -12.50
N LEU A 144 7.96 -9.50 -12.36
CA LEU A 144 7.59 -8.09 -12.21
C LEU A 144 8.18 -7.52 -10.92
N PHE A 145 8.07 -8.22 -9.78
CA PHE A 145 8.62 -7.80 -8.48
C PHE A 145 10.14 -7.57 -8.49
N ARG A 146 10.88 -8.33 -9.32
CA ARG A 146 12.33 -8.17 -9.53
C ARG A 146 12.69 -7.04 -10.52
N SER A 147 11.74 -6.62 -11.35
CA SER A 147 11.96 -5.56 -12.35
C SER A 147 12.08 -4.19 -11.69
N ARG A 148 12.74 -3.25 -12.38
CA ARG A 148 12.77 -1.84 -11.94
C ARG A 148 11.41 -1.17 -12.07
N ASP A 149 10.62 -1.63 -13.04
CA ASP A 149 9.30 -1.11 -13.41
C ASP A 149 8.29 -1.27 -12.27
N PHE A 150 8.50 -2.21 -11.33
CA PHE A 150 7.66 -2.33 -10.13
C PHE A 150 7.68 -1.07 -9.25
N TYR A 151 8.79 -0.32 -9.25
CA TYR A 151 8.88 0.93 -8.49
C TYR A 151 7.88 1.99 -9.01
N GLU A 152 7.54 1.95 -10.30
CA GLU A 152 6.56 2.87 -10.89
C GLU A 152 5.15 2.60 -10.35
N ILE A 153 4.82 1.33 -10.10
CA ILE A 153 3.56 0.93 -9.44
C ILE A 153 3.53 1.43 -7.98
N LEU A 154 4.68 1.37 -7.29
CA LEU A 154 4.77 1.79 -5.89
C LEU A 154 4.84 3.31 -5.70
N LYS A 155 5.20 4.10 -6.72
CA LYS A 155 5.46 5.55 -6.63
C LYS A 155 4.33 6.35 -5.97
N TYR A 156 3.08 5.92 -6.15
CA TYR A 156 1.88 6.56 -5.59
C TYR A 156 1.27 5.86 -4.39
N GLU A 157 1.87 4.75 -3.98
CA GLU A 157 1.44 4.01 -2.79
C GLU A 157 2.02 4.66 -1.52
N ASP A 158 1.55 4.20 -0.36
CA ASP A 158 2.03 4.70 0.94
C ASP A 158 3.56 4.57 1.03
N LYS A 159 4.25 5.62 1.50
CA LYS A 159 5.71 5.65 1.69
C LYS A 159 6.22 4.45 2.48
N ARG A 160 5.39 3.91 3.38
CA ARG A 160 5.70 2.69 4.17
C ARG A 160 5.87 1.45 3.31
N ILE A 161 5.11 1.34 2.22
CA ILE A 161 5.16 0.22 1.28
C ILE A 161 6.42 0.34 0.42
N GLN A 162 6.72 1.55 -0.06
CA GLN A 162 7.98 1.85 -0.76
C GLN A 162 9.19 1.52 0.10
N ALA A 163 9.21 2.01 1.35
CA ALA A 163 10.25 1.73 2.33
C ALA A 163 10.45 0.23 2.58
N LEU A 164 9.36 -0.55 2.64
CA LEU A 164 9.45 -2.00 2.80
C LEU A 164 10.11 -2.66 1.58
N TYR A 165 9.67 -2.28 0.38
CA TYR A 165 10.24 -2.81 -0.87
C TYR A 165 11.72 -2.43 -1.05
N ASP A 166 12.10 -1.19 -0.72
CA ASP A 166 13.49 -0.71 -0.81
C ASP A 166 14.44 -1.50 0.09
N ASN A 167 13.96 -1.96 1.25
CA ASN A 167 14.72 -2.83 2.14
C ASN A 167 14.75 -4.28 1.64
N MET A 168 13.62 -4.83 1.19
CA MET A 168 13.55 -6.17 0.60
C MET A 168 14.46 -6.33 -0.62
N ARG A 169 14.55 -5.30 -1.47
CA ARG A 169 15.46 -5.26 -2.62
C ARG A 169 16.93 -5.36 -2.25
N LYS A 170 17.32 -4.95 -1.03
CA LYS A 170 18.69 -5.10 -0.51
C LYS A 170 18.94 -6.48 0.10
N TRP A 171 17.88 -7.18 0.48
CA TRP A 171 17.94 -8.52 1.06
C TRP A 171 17.80 -9.59 -0.03
N GLU A 172 16.56 -9.96 -0.37
CA GLU A 172 16.22 -10.99 -1.35
C GLU A 172 14.85 -10.68 -2.00
N LEU A 173 14.69 -11.01 -3.29
CA LEU A 173 13.45 -10.78 -4.06
C LEU A 173 12.91 -12.11 -4.64
N ASP A 174 12.92 -13.14 -3.82
CA ASP A 174 12.42 -14.46 -4.17
C ASP A 174 10.92 -14.60 -3.93
N GLN A 175 10.34 -15.75 -4.29
CA GLN A 175 8.90 -16.01 -4.16
C GLN A 175 8.43 -15.92 -2.69
N HIS A 176 9.30 -16.27 -1.74
CA HIS A 176 9.09 -16.04 -0.32
C HIS A 176 9.05 -14.53 0.04
N ALA A 177 9.95 -13.73 -0.51
CA ALA A 177 9.96 -12.27 -0.27
C ALA A 177 8.73 -11.60 -0.88
N LEU A 178 8.23 -12.08 -2.02
CA LEU A 178 6.96 -11.64 -2.59
C LEU A 178 5.78 -11.96 -1.67
N GLU A 179 5.75 -13.17 -1.11
CA GLU A 179 4.73 -13.58 -0.12
C GLU A 179 4.75 -12.62 1.09
N GLU A 180 5.93 -12.40 1.67
CA GLU A 180 6.12 -11.50 2.80
C GLU A 180 5.78 -10.05 2.48
N PHE A 181 6.09 -9.58 1.26
CA PHE A 181 5.71 -8.24 0.82
C PHE A 181 4.20 -8.06 0.77
N LEU A 182 3.47 -9.02 0.20
CA LEU A 182 2.00 -8.97 0.09
C LEU A 182 1.32 -9.04 1.47
N VAL A 183 1.87 -9.83 2.40
CA VAL A 183 1.41 -9.90 3.79
C VAL A 183 1.72 -8.59 4.54
N GLY A 184 2.95 -8.07 4.45
CA GLY A 184 3.37 -6.83 5.12
C GLY A 184 2.69 -5.56 4.58
N CYS A 185 2.19 -5.59 3.35
CA CYS A 185 1.35 -4.53 2.79
C CYS A 185 -0.15 -4.72 3.04
N LYS A 186 -0.53 -5.77 3.79
CA LYS A 186 -1.92 -6.14 4.11
C LYS A 186 -2.80 -6.39 2.88
N GLN A 187 -2.18 -6.70 1.75
CA GLN A 187 -2.90 -7.11 0.53
C GLN A 187 -3.30 -8.58 0.59
N LYS A 188 -2.69 -9.35 1.50
CA LYS A 188 -2.88 -10.78 1.64
C LYS A 188 -2.82 -11.22 3.10
N GLU A 189 -3.60 -12.24 3.45
CA GLU A 189 -3.52 -12.92 4.74
C GLU A 189 -2.39 -13.95 4.73
N LYS A 190 -1.74 -14.15 5.88
CA LYS A 190 -0.71 -15.18 6.01
C LYS A 190 -1.29 -16.60 5.80
N ILE A 191 -0.44 -17.49 5.29
CA ILE A 191 -0.79 -18.90 5.12
C ILE A 191 -0.63 -19.61 6.47
N PHE A 192 -1.66 -20.35 6.87
CA PHE A 192 -1.60 -21.33 7.94
C PHE A 192 -2.16 -22.67 7.44
N LEU A 193 -1.63 -23.74 8.02
CA LEU A 193 -1.95 -25.11 7.70
C LEU A 193 -2.88 -25.69 8.76
N THR A 194 -3.75 -26.59 8.33
CA THR A 194 -4.61 -27.37 9.23
C THR A 194 -4.58 -28.84 8.83
N LEU A 195 -4.64 -29.72 9.83
CA LEU A 195 -4.76 -31.15 9.62
C LEU A 195 -6.24 -31.54 9.66
N GLU A 196 -6.70 -32.38 8.72
CA GLU A 196 -8.06 -32.95 8.82
C GLU A 196 -8.20 -33.89 10.02
N GLU A 197 -7.11 -34.57 10.37
CA GLU A 197 -7.01 -35.51 11.47
C GLU A 197 -5.68 -35.25 12.20
N GLU A 198 -5.69 -35.16 13.53
CA GLU A 198 -4.48 -34.89 14.34
C GLU A 198 -3.79 -36.17 14.82
N SER A 199 -4.50 -37.29 14.86
CA SER A 199 -3.95 -38.57 15.29
C SER A 199 -4.61 -39.76 14.60
N ARG A 200 -3.86 -40.87 14.53
CA ARG A 200 -4.38 -42.14 14.01
C ARG A 200 -3.78 -43.33 14.74
N ALA A 201 -4.68 -44.21 15.20
CA ALA A 201 -4.32 -45.41 15.95
C ALA A 201 -4.54 -46.67 15.10
N PHE A 202 -3.59 -47.60 15.14
CA PHE A 202 -3.65 -48.90 14.48
C PHE A 202 -3.55 -50.02 15.51
N MET A 203 -4.57 -50.89 15.53
CA MET A 203 -4.58 -52.09 16.37
C MET A 203 -4.11 -53.28 15.54
N SER A 204 -3.04 -53.95 15.99
CA SER A 204 -2.54 -55.23 15.47
C SER A 204 -2.25 -55.24 13.96
N LEU A 205 -1.17 -54.56 13.54
CA LEU A 205 -0.67 -54.60 12.16
C LEU A 205 0.17 -55.87 11.89
N THR A 206 -0.27 -56.71 10.94
CA THR A 206 0.44 -57.92 10.50
C THR A 206 1.44 -57.66 9.36
N GLU A 207 1.22 -56.62 8.56
CA GLU A 207 2.04 -56.27 7.40
C GLU A 207 2.37 -54.77 7.36
N ALA A 208 3.45 -54.39 6.68
CA ALA A 208 3.80 -53.00 6.45
C ALA A 208 2.67 -52.29 5.69
N ARG A 209 2.30 -51.09 6.15
CA ARG A 209 1.12 -50.39 5.66
C ARG A 209 1.48 -48.99 5.19
N LYS A 210 0.95 -48.63 4.03
CA LYS A 210 0.98 -47.28 3.48
C LYS A 210 -0.31 -46.57 3.84
N GLU A 211 -0.19 -45.37 4.41
CA GLU A 211 -1.32 -44.54 4.79
C GLU A 211 -1.08 -43.10 4.37
N THR A 212 -2.15 -42.32 4.36
CA THR A 212 -2.11 -40.91 3.96
C THR A 212 -2.93 -40.08 4.92
N PHE A 213 -2.50 -38.85 5.17
CA PHE A 213 -3.32 -37.84 5.83
C PHE A 213 -3.34 -36.56 5.01
N THR A 214 -4.40 -35.77 5.17
CA THR A 214 -4.61 -34.55 4.39
C THR A 214 -4.16 -33.31 5.17
N ILE A 215 -3.32 -32.50 4.54
CA ILE A 215 -2.92 -31.16 4.97
C ILE A 215 -3.74 -30.16 4.17
N LYS A 216 -4.38 -29.21 4.85
CA LYS A 216 -5.14 -28.11 4.24
C LYS A 216 -4.44 -26.78 4.45
N LYS A 217 -4.54 -25.88 3.47
CA LYS A 217 -4.14 -24.47 3.58
C LYS A 217 -5.37 -23.55 3.56
N ASN A 218 -5.29 -22.44 4.28
CA ASN A 218 -6.38 -21.44 4.34
C ASN A 218 -6.48 -20.57 3.07
N THR A 219 -5.34 -20.21 2.47
CA THR A 219 -5.24 -19.24 1.38
C THR A 219 -4.21 -19.67 0.32
N TRP A 220 -4.15 -18.92 -0.78
CA TRP A 220 -3.20 -19.12 -1.87
C TRP A 220 -1.80 -18.59 -1.49
N GLY A 221 -0.76 -18.94 -2.25
CA GLY A 221 0.60 -18.41 -2.07
C GLY A 221 1.68 -19.45 -1.95
N TYR A 222 2.88 -18.98 -1.60
CA TYR A 222 4.09 -19.78 -1.50
C TYR A 222 4.48 -20.02 -0.04
N LEU A 223 4.57 -21.29 0.35
CA LEU A 223 5.09 -21.73 1.66
C LEU A 223 5.87 -23.03 1.48
N GLU A 224 7.05 -23.11 2.09
CA GLU A 224 7.82 -24.34 2.22
C GLU A 224 7.52 -25.02 3.56
N ILE A 225 7.36 -26.33 3.53
CA ILE A 225 7.03 -27.18 4.68
C ILE A 225 8.10 -28.27 4.78
N ASP A 226 8.86 -28.25 5.87
CA ASP A 226 9.80 -29.33 6.20
C ASP A 226 9.06 -30.41 7.00
N VAL A 227 9.19 -31.68 6.58
CA VAL A 227 8.55 -32.82 7.24
C VAL A 227 9.59 -33.68 7.92
N ARG A 228 9.39 -33.94 9.21
CA ARG A 228 10.25 -34.79 10.04
C ARG A 228 9.43 -35.90 10.69
N THR A 229 10.06 -37.03 10.98
CA THR A 229 9.42 -38.12 11.70
C THR A 229 10.16 -38.39 13.01
N GLU A 230 9.40 -38.57 14.08
CA GLU A 230 9.87 -39.11 15.35
C GLU A 230 9.32 -40.52 15.52
N GLY A 231 10.21 -41.49 15.71
CA GLY A 231 9.89 -42.92 15.80
C GLY A 231 10.44 -43.71 14.61
N ASP A 232 11.33 -44.65 14.88
CA ASP A 232 12.11 -45.38 13.87
C ASP A 232 11.25 -46.17 12.87
N PHE A 233 10.01 -46.49 13.24
CA PHE A 233 9.06 -47.27 12.45
C PHE A 233 8.29 -46.44 11.40
N LEU A 234 8.39 -45.11 11.43
CA LEU A 234 7.71 -44.18 10.51
C LEU A 234 8.68 -43.62 9.48
N THR A 235 8.28 -43.65 8.21
CA THR A 235 8.94 -42.93 7.13
C THR A 235 7.91 -42.18 6.28
N VAL A 236 8.27 -40.98 5.82
CA VAL A 236 7.44 -40.17 4.91
C VAL A 236 8.00 -40.25 3.49
N GLU A 237 7.13 -40.11 2.49
CA GLU A 237 7.54 -40.07 1.08
C GLU A 237 8.36 -38.80 0.76
N HIS A 238 7.87 -37.65 1.22
CA HIS A 238 8.47 -36.34 0.97
C HIS A 238 8.87 -35.69 2.30
N THR A 239 10.15 -35.30 2.40
CA THR A 239 10.70 -34.56 3.55
C THR A 239 10.60 -33.05 3.38
N ARG A 240 10.29 -32.58 2.18
CA ARG A 240 10.04 -31.17 1.84
C ARG A 240 8.88 -31.08 0.88
N ILE A 241 7.93 -30.20 1.19
CA ILE A 241 6.71 -29.99 0.40
C ILE A 241 6.57 -28.49 0.16
N THR A 242 6.16 -28.13 -1.05
CA THR A 242 5.81 -26.74 -1.40
C THR A 242 4.31 -26.59 -1.65
N THR A 243 3.76 -25.39 -1.45
CA THR A 243 2.34 -25.13 -1.71
C THR A 243 1.92 -25.19 -3.18
N GLU A 244 2.88 -25.29 -4.11
CA GLU A 244 2.65 -25.50 -5.55
C GLU A 244 2.18 -26.94 -5.84
N GLU A 245 2.56 -27.90 -5.00
CA GLU A 245 2.15 -29.30 -5.12
C GLU A 245 0.71 -29.56 -4.61
N PHE A 246 0.07 -28.57 -3.99
CA PHE A 246 -1.29 -28.68 -3.47
C PHE A 246 -2.31 -28.67 -4.61
N ILE A 247 -3.25 -29.61 -4.59
CA ILE A 247 -4.38 -29.62 -5.52
C ILE A 247 -5.51 -28.81 -4.88
N GLY A 248 -5.68 -27.57 -5.36
CA GLY A 248 -6.56 -26.60 -4.71
C GLY A 248 -5.99 -26.18 -3.36
N ASN A 249 -6.70 -26.51 -2.28
CA ASN A 249 -6.31 -26.16 -0.91
C ASN A 249 -5.85 -27.37 -0.08
N SER A 250 -5.72 -28.56 -0.69
CA SER A 250 -5.41 -29.80 0.02
C SER A 250 -4.19 -30.50 -0.60
N TYR A 251 -3.35 -31.07 0.28
CA TYR A 251 -2.25 -31.95 -0.08
C TYR A 251 -2.36 -33.25 0.70
N ARG A 252 -2.15 -34.39 0.05
CA ARG A 252 -2.20 -35.71 0.70
C ARG A 252 -0.78 -36.21 0.87
N LEU A 253 -0.28 -36.19 2.11
CA LEU A 253 1.05 -36.69 2.42
C LEU A 253 0.98 -38.19 2.69
N GLU A 254 1.83 -38.95 2.01
CA GLU A 254 1.95 -40.40 2.18
C GLU A 254 3.05 -40.76 3.19
N TYR A 255 2.73 -41.69 4.10
CA TYR A 255 3.67 -42.22 5.09
C TYR A 255 3.57 -43.75 5.19
N PHE A 256 4.67 -44.37 5.61
CA PHE A 256 4.85 -45.81 5.66
C PHE A 256 5.15 -46.26 7.10
N ILE A 257 4.47 -47.34 7.51
CA ILE A 257 4.66 -47.99 8.81
C ILE A 257 5.43 -49.30 8.59
N THR A 258 6.63 -49.39 9.17
CA THR A 258 7.51 -50.57 9.05
C THR A 258 7.33 -51.51 10.24
N VAL A 259 6.73 -52.69 10.04
CA VAL A 259 6.39 -53.63 11.12
C VAL A 259 7.62 -54.25 11.80
N GLU A 260 8.74 -54.36 11.10
CA GLU A 260 10.00 -54.91 11.60
C GLU A 260 10.60 -54.10 12.76
N LYS A 261 10.33 -52.79 12.77
CA LYS A 261 10.85 -51.85 13.77
C LYS A 261 9.90 -51.60 14.94
N LEU A 262 8.71 -52.23 14.92
CA LEU A 262 7.74 -52.14 16.02
C LEU A 262 8.10 -53.12 17.15
N HIS A 263 8.25 -52.59 18.37
CA HIS A 263 8.36 -53.40 19.57
C HIS A 263 6.99 -53.90 20.05
N ARG A 264 6.97 -54.92 20.93
CA ARG A 264 5.73 -55.36 21.60
C ARG A 264 5.19 -54.25 22.50
N GLY A 265 3.87 -54.06 22.52
CA GLY A 265 3.20 -52.98 23.24
C GLY A 265 2.73 -51.84 22.32
N SER A 266 2.50 -50.66 22.90
CA SER A 266 2.12 -49.44 22.17
C SER A 266 3.37 -48.68 21.70
N ASN A 267 3.50 -48.48 20.39
CA ASN A 267 4.56 -47.69 19.77
C ASN A 267 3.97 -46.32 19.42
N PHE A 268 4.63 -45.25 19.89
CA PHE A 268 4.24 -43.87 19.61
C PHE A 268 5.22 -43.28 18.61
N GLY A 269 4.71 -42.69 17.54
CA GLY A 269 5.49 -41.92 16.60
C GLY A 269 4.75 -40.66 16.20
N GLN A 270 5.48 -39.67 15.73
CA GLN A 270 4.93 -38.38 15.32
C GLN A 270 5.48 -38.01 13.95
N ILE A 271 4.63 -37.44 13.11
CA ILE A 271 5.03 -36.76 11.88
C ILE A 271 4.89 -35.27 12.15
N ILE A 272 6.02 -34.56 12.13
CA ILE A 272 6.13 -33.14 12.47
C ILE A 272 6.26 -32.36 11.16
N LEU A 273 5.32 -31.45 10.94
CA LEU A 273 5.33 -30.50 9.84
C LEU A 273 5.82 -29.17 10.40
N GLU A 274 7.03 -28.79 10.03
CA GLU A 274 7.65 -27.52 10.40
C GLU A 274 7.46 -26.52 9.25
N THR A 275 6.79 -25.41 9.56
CA THR A 275 6.78 -24.22 8.72
C THR A 275 7.54 -23.11 9.43
N PRO A 276 7.88 -22.00 8.73
CA PRO A 276 8.46 -20.83 9.39
C PRO A 276 7.61 -20.21 10.50
N TYR A 277 6.30 -20.48 10.56
CA TYR A 277 5.37 -19.80 11.49
C TYR A 277 4.82 -20.71 12.57
N GLU A 278 4.65 -22.00 12.26
CA GLU A 278 3.99 -22.98 13.11
C GLU A 278 4.56 -24.39 12.92
N THR A 279 4.39 -25.20 13.95
CA THR A 279 4.75 -26.62 13.96
C THR A 279 3.49 -27.42 14.21
N LEU A 280 3.10 -28.27 13.26
CA LEU A 280 1.96 -29.18 13.39
C LEU A 280 2.45 -30.60 13.62
N THR A 281 1.82 -31.31 14.54
CA THR A 281 2.19 -32.68 14.91
C THR A 281 1.05 -33.63 14.59
N TYR A 282 1.31 -34.64 13.77
CA TYR A 282 0.40 -35.74 13.50
C TYR A 282 0.85 -36.99 14.26
N GLU A 283 0.04 -37.45 15.20
CA GLU A 283 0.40 -38.56 16.08
C GLU A 283 -0.02 -39.91 15.49
N VAL A 284 0.92 -40.85 15.37
CA VAL A 284 0.66 -42.20 14.91
C VAL A 284 0.93 -43.19 16.05
N VAL A 285 -0.13 -43.88 16.48
CA VAL A 285 -0.03 -44.90 17.53
C VAL A 285 -0.23 -46.28 16.91
N VAL A 286 0.73 -47.19 17.14
CA VAL A 286 0.66 -48.56 16.64
C VAL A 286 0.78 -49.54 17.80
N GLU A 287 -0.29 -50.31 18.02
CA GLU A 287 -0.33 -51.38 19.01
C GLU A 287 0.04 -52.72 18.35
N LYS A 288 1.06 -53.39 18.88
CA LYS A 288 1.52 -54.71 18.41
C LYS A 288 1.64 -55.66 19.59
N ASP A 289 0.92 -56.78 19.55
CA ASP A 289 0.87 -57.80 20.62
C ASP A 289 0.54 -57.21 22.00
N VAL A 290 -0.43 -56.28 22.09
CA VAL A 290 -0.87 -55.72 23.38
C VAL A 290 -1.76 -56.74 24.08
N ASN A 291 -1.16 -57.55 24.96
CA ASN A 291 -1.90 -58.18 26.05
C ASN A 291 -2.15 -57.08 27.09
N ARG A 292 -3.39 -56.57 27.19
CA ARG A 292 -3.75 -55.70 28.31
C ARG A 292 -3.83 -56.58 29.56
N ASP A 293 -2.67 -56.74 30.18
CA ASP A 293 -2.43 -57.34 31.50
C ASP A 293 -3.02 -56.41 32.60
N GLU A 294 -4.31 -56.06 32.53
CA GLU A 294 -4.99 -55.33 33.61
C GLU A 294 -4.93 -56.13 34.93
N ASP A 295 -4.99 -57.46 34.84
CA ASP A 295 -4.88 -58.38 35.99
C ASP A 295 -3.45 -58.46 36.56
N HIS A 296 -2.41 -58.38 35.74
CA HIS A 296 -1.02 -58.42 36.21
C HIS A 296 -0.64 -57.12 36.95
N SER A 297 -1.11 -55.96 36.46
CA SER A 297 -0.98 -54.68 37.19
C SER A 297 -1.80 -54.64 38.48
N ALA A 298 -2.94 -55.33 38.55
CA ALA A 298 -3.73 -55.47 39.77
C ALA A 298 -3.00 -56.37 40.80
N ASN A 299 -2.44 -57.49 40.36
CA ASN A 299 -1.68 -58.41 41.20
C ASN A 299 -0.40 -57.77 41.75
N ASP A 300 0.36 -57.05 40.92
CA ASP A 300 1.54 -56.29 41.37
C ASP A 300 1.17 -55.17 42.36
N ARG A 301 0.00 -54.53 42.21
CA ARG A 301 -0.50 -53.53 43.17
C ARG A 301 -0.84 -54.16 44.51
N GLU A 302 -1.47 -55.33 44.53
CA GLU A 302 -1.80 -56.04 45.76
C GLU A 302 -0.54 -56.54 46.47
N PHE A 303 0.43 -57.09 45.73
CA PHE A 303 1.71 -57.53 46.29
C PHE A 303 2.54 -56.34 46.81
N ALA A 304 2.59 -55.23 46.07
CA ALA A 304 3.19 -53.99 46.53
C ALA A 304 2.45 -53.40 47.76
N GLY A 305 1.15 -53.66 47.89
CA GLY A 305 0.34 -53.32 49.07
C GLY A 305 0.84 -54.05 50.32
N ILE A 306 1.10 -55.35 50.23
CA ILE A 306 1.67 -56.17 51.31
C ILE A 306 3.01 -55.60 51.79
N ILE A 307 3.92 -55.31 50.85
CA ILE A 307 5.25 -54.76 51.16
C ILE A 307 5.14 -53.36 51.77
N ARG A 308 4.29 -52.48 51.23
CA ARG A 308 4.08 -51.13 51.78
C ARG A 308 3.54 -51.18 53.20
N ASN A 309 2.60 -52.07 53.48
CA ASN A 309 2.04 -52.25 54.81
C ASN A 309 3.10 -52.83 55.78
N TYR A 310 3.95 -53.74 55.32
CA TYR A 310 5.07 -54.23 56.14
C TYR A 310 6.04 -53.10 56.53
N LEU A 311 6.35 -52.19 55.60
CA LEU A 311 7.17 -51.02 55.89
C LEU A 311 6.49 -50.06 56.88
N LYS A 312 5.15 -49.97 56.91
CA LYS A 312 4.44 -49.20 57.96
C LYS A 312 4.60 -49.83 59.34
N TYR A 313 4.56 -51.16 59.42
CA TYR A 313 4.85 -51.89 60.66
C TYR A 313 6.28 -51.63 61.13
N GLU A 314 7.29 -51.78 60.25
CA GLU A 314 8.69 -51.47 60.58
C GLU A 314 8.93 -50.00 60.97
N GLY A 315 8.08 -49.09 60.48
CA GLY A 315 8.07 -47.68 60.86
C GLY A 315 7.26 -47.36 62.12
N GLY A 316 6.72 -48.36 62.82
CA GLY A 316 5.95 -48.21 64.06
C GLY A 316 4.55 -47.60 63.89
N LYS A 317 4.00 -47.55 62.66
CA LYS A 317 2.69 -46.95 62.36
C LYS A 317 1.53 -47.93 62.32
N MET A 318 1.83 -49.22 62.39
CA MET A 318 0.87 -50.31 62.35
C MET A 318 1.37 -51.43 63.25
N ASP A 319 0.45 -52.07 63.96
CA ASP A 319 0.72 -53.21 64.82
C ASP A 319 0.91 -54.50 64.01
N LEU A 320 1.63 -55.45 64.59
CA LEU A 320 1.98 -56.72 63.93
C LEU A 320 0.74 -57.53 63.54
N GLN A 321 -0.28 -57.57 64.41
CA GLN A 321 -1.50 -58.36 64.17
C GLN A 321 -2.34 -57.79 63.02
N SER A 322 -2.58 -56.48 63.01
CA SER A 322 -3.30 -55.83 61.90
C SER A 322 -2.57 -55.95 60.56
N TRP A 323 -1.23 -55.88 60.56
CA TRP A 323 -0.45 -56.17 59.35
C TRP A 323 -0.65 -57.59 58.86
N THR A 324 -0.53 -58.58 59.76
CA THR A 324 -0.68 -59.99 59.40
C THR A 324 -2.05 -60.27 58.80
N GLU A 325 -3.14 -59.78 59.39
CA GLU A 325 -4.49 -60.01 58.86
C GLU A 325 -4.70 -59.37 57.48
N GLU A 326 -4.25 -58.12 57.27
CA GLU A 326 -4.39 -57.46 55.98
C GLU A 326 -3.46 -58.07 54.91
N ALA A 327 -2.25 -58.48 55.28
CA ALA A 327 -1.31 -59.16 54.40
C ALA A 327 -1.82 -60.54 53.98
N LEU A 328 -2.43 -61.29 54.93
CA LEU A 328 -3.09 -62.57 54.65
C LEU A 328 -4.27 -62.39 53.70
N ARG A 329 -5.12 -61.38 53.91
CA ARG A 329 -6.25 -61.10 52.99
C ARG A 329 -5.80 -60.78 51.57
N ARG A 330 -4.70 -60.02 51.42
CA ARG A 330 -4.17 -59.63 50.10
C ARG A 330 -3.46 -60.80 49.41
N ILE A 331 -2.70 -61.62 50.15
CA ILE A 331 -2.03 -62.79 49.56
C ILE A 331 -3.01 -63.91 49.24
N THR A 332 -4.12 -64.08 49.98
CA THR A 332 -5.18 -65.04 49.60
C THR A 332 -5.84 -64.63 48.30
N HIS A 333 -6.15 -63.34 48.12
CA HIS A 333 -6.67 -62.81 46.87
C HIS A 333 -5.69 -63.00 45.69
N LEU A 334 -4.38 -62.80 45.93
CA LEU A 334 -3.35 -63.08 44.92
C LEU A 334 -3.25 -64.56 44.55
N ARG A 335 -3.46 -65.46 45.52
CA ARG A 335 -3.45 -66.91 45.29
C ARG A 335 -4.71 -67.40 44.57
N GLU A 336 -5.86 -66.77 44.81
CA GLU A 336 -7.10 -67.02 44.07
C GLU A 336 -7.00 -66.55 42.62
N ALA A 337 -6.27 -65.45 42.37
CA ALA A 337 -6.05 -64.92 41.02
C ALA A 337 -5.03 -65.71 40.20
N ASP A 338 -4.00 -66.31 40.83
CA ASP A 338 -2.97 -67.12 40.16
C ASP A 338 -2.57 -68.33 41.01
N GLU A 339 -3.36 -69.41 40.90
CA GLU A 339 -3.20 -70.64 41.68
C GLU A 339 -1.89 -71.40 41.39
N ASN A 340 -1.27 -71.16 40.23
CA ASN A 340 -0.05 -71.88 39.80
C ASN A 340 1.25 -71.21 40.27
N ASN A 341 1.19 -70.04 40.92
CA ASN A 341 2.37 -69.30 41.33
C ASN A 341 2.92 -69.76 42.68
N GLU A 342 3.92 -70.65 42.63
CA GLU A 342 4.58 -71.22 43.81
C GLU A 342 5.22 -70.17 44.74
N TYR A 343 5.59 -69.00 44.22
CA TYR A 343 6.18 -67.92 45.01
C TYR A 343 5.17 -67.31 46.00
N TYR A 344 3.90 -67.13 45.61
CA TYR A 344 2.86 -66.59 46.50
C TYR A 344 2.54 -67.56 47.65
N LEU A 345 2.67 -68.87 47.43
CA LEU A 345 2.53 -69.87 48.48
C LEU A 345 3.63 -69.71 49.55
N LEU A 346 4.88 -69.56 49.12
CA LEU A 346 6.02 -69.38 50.03
C LEU A 346 5.96 -68.02 50.75
N VAL A 347 5.52 -66.96 50.07
CA VAL A 347 5.27 -65.65 50.72
C VAL A 347 4.13 -65.74 51.74
N HIS A 348 3.07 -66.49 51.47
CA HIS A 348 1.99 -66.73 52.42
C HIS A 348 2.50 -67.41 53.69
N ALA A 349 3.33 -68.45 53.55
CA ALA A 349 4.00 -69.08 54.69
C ALA A 349 4.91 -68.10 55.44
N HIS A 350 5.67 -67.26 54.73
CA HIS A 350 6.54 -66.25 55.35
C HIS A 350 5.75 -65.19 56.14
N ILE A 351 4.61 -64.73 55.64
CA ILE A 351 3.72 -63.79 56.36
C ILE A 351 3.20 -64.43 57.65
N CYS A 352 2.79 -65.70 57.61
CA CYS A 352 2.35 -66.44 58.80
C CYS A 352 3.46 -66.58 59.84
N LEU A 353 4.70 -66.83 59.41
CA LEU A 353 5.86 -66.92 60.31
C LEU A 353 6.16 -65.59 61.00
N ILE A 354 6.14 -64.47 60.25
CA ILE A 354 6.34 -63.13 60.83
C ILE A 354 5.21 -62.78 61.81
N GLY A 355 3.96 -63.18 61.50
CA GLY A 355 2.78 -62.97 62.34
C GLY A 355 2.62 -63.91 63.53
N GLY A 356 3.55 -64.85 63.75
CA GLY A 356 3.53 -65.79 64.88
C GLY A 356 2.55 -66.98 64.73
N ARG A 357 1.98 -67.21 63.54
CA ARG A 357 1.06 -68.32 63.24
C ARG A 357 1.81 -69.55 62.73
N MET A 358 2.56 -70.19 63.63
CA MET A 358 3.48 -71.30 63.29
C MET A 358 2.77 -72.54 62.71
N GLU A 359 1.58 -72.88 63.19
CA GLU A 359 0.86 -74.08 62.73
C GLU A 359 0.33 -73.92 61.29
N GLU A 360 -0.21 -72.75 60.94
CA GLU A 360 -0.64 -72.44 59.56
C GLU A 360 0.54 -72.46 58.59
N ALA A 361 1.67 -71.85 58.98
CA ALA A 361 2.90 -71.86 58.17
C ALA A 361 3.43 -73.28 57.95
N LYS A 362 3.42 -74.12 59.00
CA LYS A 362 3.85 -75.52 58.92
C LYS A 362 2.98 -76.33 57.96
N TRP A 363 1.66 -76.17 58.03
CA TRP A 363 0.73 -76.85 57.13
C TRP A 363 0.90 -76.43 55.66
N ILE A 364 1.16 -75.14 55.40
CA ILE A 364 1.44 -74.63 54.04
C ILE A 364 2.75 -75.20 53.49
N LEU A 365 3.81 -75.31 54.31
CA LEU A 365 5.10 -75.83 53.86
C LEU A 365 5.17 -77.36 53.78
N GLU A 366 4.37 -78.08 54.57
CA GLU A 366 4.21 -79.53 54.45
C GLU A 366 3.32 -79.91 53.26
N SER A 367 2.30 -79.10 52.94
CA SER A 367 1.50 -79.26 51.71
C SER A 367 2.26 -78.88 50.45
N TYR A 368 3.27 -78.01 50.54
CA TYR A 368 4.27 -77.83 49.52
C TYR A 368 5.17 -79.07 49.46
N ASN A 369 4.72 -80.08 48.73
CA ASN A 369 5.45 -81.33 48.54
C ASN A 369 6.79 -81.04 47.86
N TYR A 370 7.86 -80.90 48.66
CA TYR A 370 9.25 -80.80 48.21
C TYR A 370 9.77 -82.09 47.52
N ASN A 371 8.87 -83.02 47.22
CA ASN A 371 9.17 -84.31 46.70
C ASN A 371 9.01 -84.32 45.17
N ARG A 372 10.16 -84.44 44.50
CA ARG A 372 10.43 -85.27 43.30
C ARG A 372 10.66 -84.60 41.94
N PHE A 373 10.40 -83.29 41.73
CA PHE A 373 10.63 -82.66 40.41
C PHE A 373 11.25 -81.24 40.42
N ALA A 374 11.62 -80.67 41.57
CA ALA A 374 12.10 -79.28 41.70
C ALA A 374 13.63 -79.12 41.89
N ILE A 375 14.42 -80.20 41.85
CA ILE A 375 15.88 -80.07 41.78
C ILE A 375 16.23 -79.63 40.36
N GLY A 376 16.46 -78.32 40.19
CA GLY A 376 17.13 -77.77 39.00
C GLY A 376 16.30 -76.85 38.08
N LYS A 377 15.05 -76.50 38.40
CA LYS A 377 14.30 -75.51 37.59
C LYS A 377 14.46 -74.06 38.07
N ASP A 378 14.49 -73.81 39.38
CA ASP A 378 14.69 -72.46 39.93
C ASP A 378 15.42 -72.48 41.29
N VAL A 379 16.65 -71.95 41.32
CA VAL A 379 17.53 -72.01 42.50
C VAL A 379 17.08 -71.05 43.60
N GLU A 380 16.33 -70.00 43.26
CA GLU A 380 15.83 -69.02 44.23
C GLU A 380 14.66 -69.56 45.07
N LEU A 381 13.70 -70.23 44.45
CA LEU A 381 12.51 -70.80 45.13
C LEU A 381 12.90 -71.92 46.09
N SER A 382 13.81 -72.79 45.66
CA SER A 382 14.36 -73.86 46.51
C SER A 382 15.13 -73.30 47.71
N SER A 383 15.95 -72.27 47.49
CA SER A 383 16.63 -71.54 48.57
C SER A 383 15.63 -70.87 49.54
N TYR A 384 14.52 -70.33 49.03
CA TYR A 384 13.49 -69.69 49.85
C TYR A 384 12.69 -70.68 50.70
N TYR A 385 12.35 -71.85 50.15
CA TYR A 385 11.74 -72.92 50.94
C TYR A 385 12.66 -73.40 52.08
N LEU A 386 13.95 -73.63 51.78
CA LEU A 386 14.93 -74.02 52.78
C LEU A 386 15.06 -72.96 53.88
N TYR A 387 15.08 -71.67 53.51
CA TYR A 387 15.05 -70.57 54.46
C TYR A 387 13.81 -70.61 55.38
N LEU A 388 12.60 -70.78 54.85
CA LEU A 388 11.37 -70.80 55.65
C LEU A 388 11.31 -72.02 56.59
N THR A 389 11.85 -73.17 56.18
CA THR A 389 11.92 -74.36 57.05
C THR A 389 12.89 -74.18 58.22
N THR A 390 13.96 -73.40 58.08
CA THR A 390 14.86 -73.06 59.20
C THR A 390 14.20 -72.18 60.24
N LEU A 391 13.37 -71.23 59.82
CA LEU A 391 12.62 -70.36 60.73
C LEU A 391 11.59 -71.14 61.56
N LEU A 392 11.04 -72.23 61.03
CA LEU A 392 10.11 -73.12 61.74
C LEU A 392 10.77 -74.04 62.77
N SER A 393 11.98 -74.53 62.49
CA SER A 393 12.60 -75.59 63.27
C SER A 393 13.47 -75.08 64.43
N ASN A 394 13.83 -73.79 64.45
CA ASN A 394 14.55 -73.10 65.53
C ASN A 394 15.81 -73.82 66.07
N ASP A 395 16.35 -74.76 65.29
CA ASP A 395 17.40 -75.69 65.71
C ASP A 395 18.77 -75.23 65.20
N THR A 396 19.73 -75.04 66.11
CA THR A 396 21.05 -74.45 65.79
C THR A 396 21.88 -75.28 64.81
N ILE A 397 21.66 -76.59 64.76
CA ILE A 397 22.36 -77.53 63.86
C ILE A 397 21.72 -77.49 62.46
N GLY A 398 20.39 -77.39 62.39
CA GLY A 398 19.65 -77.22 61.14
C GLY A 398 19.96 -75.90 60.45
N GLN A 399 20.06 -74.81 61.22
CA GLN A 399 20.44 -73.49 60.72
C GLN A 399 21.81 -73.47 60.06
N ARG A 400 22.84 -74.12 60.64
CA ARG A 400 24.18 -74.19 60.05
C ARG A 400 24.21 -74.97 58.73
N ARG A 401 23.52 -76.11 58.67
CA ARG A 401 23.45 -76.92 57.43
C ARG A 401 22.76 -76.16 56.30
N VAL A 402 21.67 -75.47 56.61
CA VAL A 402 20.96 -74.67 55.61
C VAL A 402 21.76 -73.41 55.24
N ALA A 403 22.50 -72.79 56.17
CA ALA A 403 23.43 -71.70 55.83
C ALA A 403 24.54 -72.16 54.87
N GLU A 404 25.13 -73.35 55.07
CA GLU A 404 26.11 -73.93 54.15
C GLU A 404 25.53 -74.26 52.77
N GLU A 405 24.27 -74.68 52.70
CA GLU A 405 23.55 -74.91 51.44
C GLU A 405 23.18 -73.60 50.75
N LEU A 406 22.68 -72.60 51.48
CA LEU A 406 22.42 -71.25 50.96
C LEU A 406 23.72 -70.57 50.48
N SER A 407 24.83 -70.75 51.18
CA SER A 407 26.15 -70.27 50.74
C SER A 407 26.61 -70.97 49.46
N ARG A 408 26.37 -72.28 49.32
CA ARG A 408 26.66 -73.00 48.06
C ARG A 408 25.76 -72.56 46.92
N SER A 409 24.48 -72.30 47.18
CA SER A 409 23.54 -71.76 46.20
C SER A 409 23.91 -70.34 45.78
N PHE A 410 24.35 -69.49 46.72
CA PHE A 410 24.83 -68.14 46.43
C PHE A 410 26.14 -68.15 45.65
N MET A 411 27.08 -69.06 45.94
CA MET A 411 28.30 -69.22 45.12
C MET A 411 28.01 -69.65 43.68
N LYS A 412 26.89 -70.37 43.45
CA LYS A 412 26.45 -70.78 42.11
C LYS A 412 25.71 -69.66 41.36
N HIS A 413 25.00 -68.80 42.09
CA HIS A 413 24.30 -67.63 41.55
C HIS A 413 24.62 -66.39 42.39
N PRO A 414 25.84 -65.81 42.24
CA PRO A 414 26.26 -64.62 42.99
C PRO A 414 25.31 -63.45 42.75
N ASP A 415 24.69 -63.39 41.58
CA ASP A 415 23.85 -62.29 41.11
C ASP A 415 22.51 -62.16 41.87
N SER A 416 22.11 -63.19 42.65
CA SER A 416 20.80 -63.20 43.32
C SER A 416 20.82 -62.52 44.69
N TRP A 417 20.31 -61.28 44.74
CA TRP A 417 20.13 -60.53 45.98
C TRP A 417 19.18 -61.21 47.00
N ARG A 418 18.25 -62.05 46.52
CA ARG A 418 17.27 -62.76 47.36
C ARG A 418 17.97 -63.80 48.23
N ILE A 419 18.84 -64.61 47.63
CA ILE A 419 19.61 -65.64 48.32
C ILE A 419 20.56 -64.99 49.33
N LEU A 420 21.20 -63.87 48.97
CA LEU A 420 22.03 -63.10 49.91
C LEU A 420 21.23 -62.59 51.11
N CYS A 421 20.02 -62.04 50.90
CA CYS A 421 19.18 -61.56 52.00
C CYS A 421 18.79 -62.69 52.97
N MET A 422 18.51 -63.89 52.43
CA MET A 422 18.21 -65.09 53.24
C MET A 422 19.44 -65.58 54.01
N LEU A 423 20.61 -65.63 53.35
CA LEU A 423 21.87 -66.07 53.94
C LEU A 423 22.29 -65.17 55.11
N VAL A 424 22.17 -63.86 54.93
CA VAL A 424 22.50 -62.84 55.93
C VAL A 424 21.65 -62.95 57.20
N GLU A 425 20.44 -63.50 57.11
CA GLU A 425 19.56 -63.68 58.27
C GLU A 425 19.77 -65.01 59.01
N VAL A 426 20.24 -66.07 58.32
CA VAL A 426 20.41 -67.42 58.88
C VAL A 426 21.83 -67.68 59.39
N ASP A 427 22.86 -67.16 58.72
CA ASP A 427 24.24 -67.45 59.07
C ASP A 427 24.70 -66.68 60.32
N SER A 428 25.42 -67.38 61.20
CA SER A 428 26.03 -66.81 62.39
C SER A 428 27.15 -65.79 62.11
N GLU A 429 27.83 -65.87 60.97
CA GLU A 429 28.91 -64.94 60.61
C GLU A 429 28.40 -63.51 60.35
N TYR A 430 27.21 -63.39 59.75
CA TYR A 430 26.57 -62.10 59.44
C TYR A 430 25.82 -61.48 60.64
N LYS A 431 25.90 -62.08 61.84
CA LYS A 431 25.48 -61.41 63.10
C LYS A 431 26.34 -60.17 63.39
N ILE A 432 27.56 -60.12 62.86
CA ILE A 432 28.41 -58.92 62.93
C ILE A 432 27.96 -57.93 61.85
N TYR A 433 27.31 -56.84 62.26
CA TYR A 433 26.75 -55.83 61.35
C TYR A 433 27.76 -55.27 60.32
N SER A 434 29.05 -55.20 60.66
CA SER A 434 30.09 -54.71 59.75
C SER A 434 30.37 -55.65 58.57
N GLU A 435 30.39 -56.97 58.80
CA GLU A 435 30.59 -57.95 57.73
C GLU A 435 29.31 -58.09 56.89
N ARG A 436 28.14 -58.03 57.53
CA ARG A 436 26.84 -57.95 56.86
C ARG A 436 26.73 -56.76 55.90
N LEU A 437 27.11 -55.57 56.34
CA LEU A 437 27.11 -54.37 55.50
C LEU A 437 28.12 -54.47 54.35
N ARG A 438 29.30 -55.08 54.58
CA ARG A 438 30.31 -55.29 53.52
C ARG A 438 29.81 -56.23 52.42
N ALA A 439 29.14 -57.32 52.80
CA ALA A 439 28.55 -58.26 51.84
C ALA A 439 27.44 -57.60 51.00
N LEU A 440 26.55 -56.83 51.65
CA LEU A 440 25.50 -56.07 50.96
C LEU A 440 26.07 -54.95 50.08
N GLU A 441 27.10 -54.24 50.53
CA GLU A 441 27.76 -53.19 49.74
C GLU A 441 28.39 -53.77 48.46
N LYS A 442 29.06 -54.93 48.57
CA LYS A 442 29.66 -55.62 47.41
C LYS A 442 28.60 -55.98 46.35
N GLN A 443 27.48 -56.57 46.78
CA GLN A 443 26.36 -56.92 45.90
C GLN A 443 25.76 -55.71 45.17
N PHE A 444 25.70 -54.57 45.85
CA PHE A 444 25.14 -53.35 45.28
C PHE A 444 25.96 -52.84 44.09
N TYR A 445 27.29 -52.90 44.17
CA TYR A 445 28.17 -52.43 43.09
C TYR A 445 28.26 -53.43 41.93
N GLU A 446 28.20 -54.73 42.20
CA GLU A 446 28.32 -55.78 41.17
C GLU A 446 27.03 -55.90 40.33
N ASP A 447 25.84 -55.96 40.95
CA ASP A 447 24.59 -56.31 40.22
C ASP A 447 23.54 -55.19 40.13
N ARG A 448 23.82 -54.00 40.69
CA ARG A 448 22.87 -52.87 40.74
C ARG A 448 21.48 -53.24 41.25
N SER A 449 21.40 -54.10 42.28
CA SER A 449 20.14 -54.53 42.87
C SER A 449 19.34 -53.34 43.45
N ARG A 450 18.08 -53.16 43.00
CA ARG A 450 17.18 -52.04 43.37
C ARG A 450 15.99 -52.46 44.25
N SER A 451 16.02 -53.68 44.80
CA SER A 451 14.89 -54.22 45.56
C SER A 451 14.67 -53.50 46.90
N ILE A 452 13.40 -53.29 47.24
CA ILE A 452 12.95 -52.70 48.51
C ILE A 452 13.45 -53.52 49.71
N TRP A 453 13.40 -54.85 49.62
CA TRP A 453 13.76 -55.72 50.73
C TRP A 453 15.27 -55.70 50.99
N PHE A 454 16.07 -55.64 49.93
CA PHE A 454 17.52 -55.49 50.03
C PHE A 454 17.91 -54.20 50.78
N TYR A 455 17.31 -53.06 50.42
CA TYR A 455 17.56 -51.81 51.14
C TYR A 455 17.05 -51.83 52.59
N LEU A 456 15.96 -52.54 52.87
CA LEU A 456 15.45 -52.72 54.23
C LEU A 456 16.47 -53.46 55.12
N GLN A 457 17.08 -54.52 54.60
CA GLN A 457 18.10 -55.28 55.34
C GLN A 457 19.36 -54.46 55.63
N ALA A 458 19.79 -53.65 54.66
CA ALA A 458 20.88 -52.70 54.87
C ALA A 458 20.49 -51.61 55.90
N PHE A 459 19.26 -51.09 55.84
CA PHE A 459 18.79 -50.05 56.74
C PHE A 459 18.66 -50.53 58.20
N ARG A 460 18.22 -51.77 58.45
CA ARG A 460 18.15 -52.35 59.81
C ARG A 460 19.50 -52.27 60.54
N CYS A 461 20.60 -52.52 59.82
CA CYS A 461 21.96 -52.42 60.35
C CYS A 461 22.28 -50.98 60.80
N PHE A 462 21.85 -49.97 60.05
CA PHE A 462 22.04 -48.56 60.42
C PHE A 462 21.12 -48.11 61.56
N ARG A 463 19.88 -48.62 61.62
CA ARG A 463 18.92 -48.33 62.69
C ARG A 463 19.40 -48.83 64.06
N GLU A 464 19.91 -50.05 64.11
CA GLU A 464 20.35 -50.67 65.38
C GLU A 464 21.69 -50.12 65.88
N LYS A 465 22.60 -49.78 64.97
CA LYS A 465 23.89 -49.19 65.33
C LYS A 465 24.26 -48.03 64.39
N SER A 466 23.84 -46.82 64.77
CA SER A 466 24.10 -45.58 64.03
C SER A 466 25.60 -45.32 63.79
N SER A 467 26.48 -45.78 64.68
CA SER A 467 27.95 -45.68 64.53
C SER A 467 28.53 -46.52 63.38
N SER A 468 27.74 -47.42 62.79
CA SER A 468 28.17 -48.23 61.63
C SER A 468 28.23 -47.41 60.35
N LEU A 469 27.55 -46.26 60.30
CA LEU A 469 27.62 -45.31 59.20
C LEU A 469 28.92 -44.49 59.29
N LYS A 470 29.98 -44.96 58.64
CA LYS A 470 31.31 -44.30 58.68
C LYS A 470 31.54 -43.33 57.52
N LYS A 471 30.88 -43.58 56.38
CA LYS A 471 31.02 -42.82 55.13
C LYS A 471 29.64 -42.64 54.48
N LEU A 472 29.51 -41.61 53.65
CA LEU A 472 28.36 -41.38 52.78
C LEU A 472 28.79 -41.62 51.32
N GLY A 473 28.81 -42.88 50.89
CA GLY A 473 29.00 -43.26 49.50
C GLY A 473 27.67 -43.53 48.78
N MET A 474 27.72 -43.97 47.52
CA MET A 474 26.52 -44.24 46.73
C MET A 474 25.61 -45.28 47.38
N PHE A 475 26.16 -46.32 48.01
CA PHE A 475 25.40 -47.36 48.70
C PHE A 475 24.65 -46.78 49.92
N GLU A 476 25.36 -46.10 50.82
CA GLU A 476 24.77 -45.55 52.04
C GLU A 476 23.70 -44.50 51.72
N VAL A 477 23.94 -43.62 50.75
CA VAL A 477 22.96 -42.60 50.32
C VAL A 477 21.70 -43.25 49.75
N ARG A 478 21.81 -44.34 48.98
CA ARG A 478 20.63 -45.07 48.44
C ARG A 478 19.81 -45.74 49.54
N VAL A 479 20.47 -46.32 50.53
CA VAL A 479 19.81 -46.95 51.69
C VAL A 479 19.10 -45.88 52.54
N LEU A 480 19.74 -44.73 52.77
CA LEU A 480 19.14 -43.60 53.49
C LEU A 480 17.96 -43.00 52.70
N LEU A 481 18.07 -42.88 51.37
CA LEU A 481 16.97 -42.40 50.52
C LEU A 481 15.76 -43.32 50.59
N PHE A 482 15.99 -44.64 50.59
CA PHE A 482 14.96 -45.64 50.85
C PHE A 482 14.30 -45.40 52.21
N ALA A 483 15.10 -45.28 53.29
CA ALA A 483 14.58 -45.11 54.63
C ALA A 483 13.70 -43.87 54.78
N VAL A 484 14.15 -42.74 54.21
CA VAL A 484 13.42 -41.48 54.28
C VAL A 484 12.16 -41.50 53.39
N LYS A 485 12.21 -42.15 52.21
CA LYS A 485 11.02 -42.34 51.35
C LYS A 485 9.88 -43.05 52.05
N TYR A 486 10.19 -44.04 52.88
CA TYR A 486 9.19 -44.79 53.66
C TYR A 486 8.99 -44.27 55.09
N LYS A 487 9.61 -43.12 55.44
CA LYS A 487 9.53 -42.49 56.78
C LYS A 487 9.97 -43.44 57.91
N LEU A 488 10.99 -44.27 57.67
CA LEU A 488 11.59 -45.22 58.62
C LEU A 488 12.76 -44.62 59.41
N MET A 489 13.22 -43.45 58.97
CA MET A 489 14.42 -42.79 59.46
C MET A 489 14.20 -42.25 60.90
N THR A 490 15.19 -42.39 61.80
CA THR A 490 15.11 -41.98 63.23
C THR A 490 15.82 -40.65 63.51
N ARG A 491 15.40 -39.88 64.53
CA ARG A 491 15.97 -38.54 64.81
C ARG A 491 17.50 -38.55 64.96
N GLU A 492 18.05 -39.52 65.69
CA GLU A 492 19.50 -39.65 65.94
C GLU A 492 20.28 -39.90 64.65
N LEU A 493 19.79 -40.81 63.80
CA LEU A 493 20.41 -41.12 62.52
C LEU A 493 20.32 -39.93 61.54
N ALA A 494 19.28 -39.09 61.65
CA ALA A 494 19.12 -37.86 60.85
C ALA A 494 20.20 -36.85 61.15
N LEU A 495 20.39 -36.57 62.45
CA LEU A 495 21.37 -35.61 62.92
C LEU A 495 22.79 -36.07 62.61
N TYR A 496 23.05 -37.37 62.78
CA TYR A 496 24.34 -37.96 62.43
C TYR A 496 24.61 -37.93 60.92
N THR A 497 23.60 -38.21 60.09
CA THR A 497 23.67 -38.07 58.62
C THR A 497 23.93 -36.61 58.22
N ALA A 498 23.26 -35.64 58.85
CA ALA A 498 23.46 -34.22 58.60
C ALA A 498 24.89 -33.76 58.94
N ASN A 499 25.45 -34.24 60.06
CA ASN A 499 26.84 -33.96 60.42
C ASN A 499 27.81 -34.48 59.36
N LEU A 500 27.66 -35.74 58.94
CA LEU A 500 28.50 -36.33 57.89
C LEU A 500 28.32 -35.61 56.54
N ALA A 501 27.09 -35.21 56.19
CA ALA A 501 26.82 -34.47 54.97
C ALA A 501 27.51 -33.10 54.94
N SER A 502 27.60 -32.41 56.09
CA SER A 502 28.31 -31.13 56.19
C SER A 502 29.81 -31.22 55.86
N GLN A 503 30.41 -32.40 56.04
CA GLN A 503 31.83 -32.67 55.77
C GLN A 503 32.10 -33.02 54.29
N MET A 504 31.06 -33.36 53.52
CA MET A 504 31.19 -33.69 52.11
C MET A 504 31.66 -32.49 51.28
N LYS A 505 32.44 -32.76 50.23
CA LYS A 505 32.96 -31.73 49.30
C LYS A 505 32.15 -31.58 48.02
N GLN A 506 31.40 -32.62 47.62
CA GLN A 506 30.64 -32.66 46.38
C GLN A 506 29.14 -32.71 46.66
N PHE A 507 28.35 -32.14 45.76
CA PHE A 507 26.89 -32.21 45.77
C PHE A 507 26.41 -33.56 45.22
N ASP A 508 25.59 -34.25 46.00
CA ASP A 508 24.87 -35.47 45.58
C ASP A 508 23.35 -35.19 45.63
N PRO A 509 22.63 -35.27 44.49
CA PRO A 509 21.18 -35.07 44.44
C PRO A 509 20.39 -35.99 45.38
N HIS A 510 20.82 -37.24 45.55
CA HIS A 510 20.12 -38.21 46.40
C HIS A 510 20.34 -37.90 47.88
N LEU A 511 21.53 -37.41 48.24
CA LEU A 511 21.80 -36.96 49.60
C LEU A 511 21.00 -35.69 49.94
N TYR A 512 20.86 -34.77 48.97
CA TYR A 512 19.97 -33.62 49.12
C TYR A 512 18.53 -34.06 49.40
N ASP A 513 17.98 -35.00 48.62
CA ASP A 513 16.63 -35.54 48.86
C ASP A 513 16.47 -36.19 50.25
N VAL A 514 17.51 -36.91 50.72
CA VAL A 514 17.56 -37.49 52.07
C VAL A 514 17.46 -36.40 53.13
N LEU A 515 18.26 -35.34 53.02
CA LEU A 515 18.29 -34.25 54.00
C LEU A 515 16.99 -33.44 53.99
N VAL A 516 16.47 -33.10 52.81
CA VAL A 516 15.21 -32.36 52.63
C VAL A 516 14.06 -33.07 53.35
N ARG A 517 13.87 -34.35 53.05
CA ARG A 517 12.78 -35.12 53.65
C ARG A 517 13.04 -35.44 55.13
N SER A 518 14.31 -35.53 55.55
CA SER A 518 14.66 -35.63 56.98
C SER A 518 14.32 -34.34 57.73
N TYR A 519 14.51 -33.17 57.11
CA TYR A 519 14.10 -31.90 57.65
C TYR A 519 12.57 -31.82 57.77
N GLU A 520 11.82 -32.26 56.76
CA GLU A 520 10.35 -32.34 56.84
C GLU A 520 9.84 -33.22 58.00
N MET A 521 10.62 -34.21 58.44
CA MET A 521 10.27 -35.09 59.55
C MET A 521 10.56 -34.48 60.93
N TYR A 522 11.67 -33.74 61.09
CA TYR A 522 12.17 -33.33 62.41
C TYR A 522 12.37 -31.81 62.61
N ASN A 523 12.37 -31.00 61.55
CA ASN A 523 12.57 -29.54 61.57
C ASN A 523 13.76 -29.05 62.42
N GLU A 524 14.89 -29.75 62.37
CA GLU A 524 16.10 -29.42 63.14
C GLU A 524 17.01 -28.43 62.41
N SER A 525 17.53 -27.43 63.13
CA SER A 525 18.43 -26.40 62.58
C SER A 525 19.73 -26.99 62.03
N MET A 526 20.26 -28.04 62.66
CA MET A 526 21.47 -28.73 62.19
C MET A 526 21.27 -29.37 60.80
N ILE A 527 20.08 -29.90 60.52
CA ILE A 527 19.77 -30.47 59.19
C ILE A 527 19.68 -29.35 58.16
N LEU A 528 19.06 -28.22 58.51
CA LEU A 528 19.01 -27.03 57.64
C LEU A 528 20.41 -26.50 57.31
N THR A 529 21.30 -26.41 58.32
CA THR A 529 22.70 -26.01 58.08
C THR A 529 23.41 -26.95 57.10
N ALA A 530 23.18 -28.26 57.22
CA ALA A 530 23.77 -29.25 56.32
C ALA A 530 23.21 -29.12 54.88
N ILE A 531 21.90 -28.89 54.72
CA ILE A 531 21.26 -28.65 53.41
C ILE A 531 21.90 -27.43 52.73
N CYS A 532 21.93 -26.28 53.41
CA CYS A 532 22.48 -25.05 52.84
C CYS A 532 23.98 -25.16 52.55
N THR A 533 24.75 -25.81 53.43
CA THR A 533 26.19 -26.04 53.20
C THR A 533 26.43 -26.93 51.98
N LEU A 534 25.62 -27.98 51.80
CA LEU A 534 25.71 -28.88 50.64
C LEU A 534 25.37 -28.16 49.34
N LEU A 535 24.32 -27.33 49.34
CA LEU A 535 23.90 -26.54 48.18
C LEU A 535 24.94 -25.47 47.78
N ILE A 536 25.51 -24.76 48.77
CA ILE A 536 26.57 -23.75 48.54
C ILE A 536 27.81 -24.42 47.95
N LYS A 537 28.26 -25.54 48.53
CA LYS A 537 29.40 -26.31 48.00
C LYS A 537 29.12 -26.88 46.60
N GLY A 538 27.86 -27.17 46.29
CA GLY A 538 27.39 -27.61 44.98
C GLY A 538 27.25 -26.51 43.93
N ASN A 539 27.44 -25.25 44.31
CA ASN A 539 27.14 -24.08 43.50
C ASN A 539 25.70 -24.05 42.96
N CYS A 540 24.73 -24.52 43.76
CA CYS A 540 23.34 -24.64 43.37
C CYS A 540 22.63 -23.28 43.48
N MET A 541 22.45 -22.62 42.33
CA MET A 541 21.86 -21.28 42.20
C MET A 541 20.41 -21.28 41.70
N ASP A 542 19.83 -22.45 41.42
CA ASP A 542 18.49 -22.55 40.87
C ASP A 542 17.41 -22.10 41.86
N THR A 543 16.30 -21.60 41.30
CA THR A 543 15.17 -21.03 42.06
C THR A 543 14.45 -22.04 42.93
N CYS A 544 14.54 -23.33 42.61
CA CYS A 544 13.97 -24.41 43.40
C CYS A 544 14.63 -24.53 44.79
N TYR A 545 15.88 -24.07 44.94
CA TYR A 545 16.63 -24.13 46.19
C TYR A 545 16.41 -22.90 47.08
N PHE A 546 15.85 -21.82 46.54
CA PHE A 546 15.65 -20.53 47.23
C PHE A 546 14.98 -20.67 48.60
N LYS A 547 13.96 -21.55 48.70
CA LYS A 547 13.23 -21.84 49.95
C LYS A 547 14.14 -22.23 51.12
N TRP A 548 15.26 -22.89 50.86
CA TRP A 548 16.20 -23.31 51.91
C TRP A 548 17.08 -22.17 52.38
N TYR A 549 17.59 -21.37 51.44
CA TYR A 549 18.36 -20.17 51.77
C TYR A 549 17.51 -19.16 52.53
N GLU A 550 16.25 -18.97 52.14
CA GLU A 550 15.29 -18.11 52.84
C GLU A 550 15.11 -18.55 54.31
N LYS A 551 14.81 -19.83 54.55
CA LYS A 551 14.70 -20.37 55.91
C LYS A 551 15.98 -20.24 56.73
N ALA A 552 17.13 -20.40 56.10
CA ALA A 552 18.42 -20.27 56.78
C ALA A 552 18.71 -18.83 57.20
N VAL A 553 18.33 -17.85 56.37
CA VAL A 553 18.42 -16.42 56.70
C VAL A 553 17.42 -16.04 57.79
N GLU A 554 16.17 -16.53 57.72
CA GLU A 554 15.14 -16.33 58.76
C GLU A 554 15.55 -16.92 60.11
N SER A 555 16.29 -18.04 60.10
CA SER A 555 16.80 -18.70 61.30
C SER A 555 18.14 -18.15 61.79
N GLU A 556 18.63 -17.05 61.21
CA GLU A 556 19.91 -16.38 61.53
C GLU A 556 21.13 -17.30 61.56
N LEU A 557 21.18 -18.28 60.65
CA LEU A 557 22.28 -19.25 60.59
C LEU A 557 23.56 -18.62 60.06
N LYS A 558 24.67 -18.79 60.79
CA LYS A 558 26.00 -18.28 60.42
C LYS A 558 26.71 -19.22 59.44
N ILE A 559 26.29 -19.21 58.18
CA ILE A 559 26.88 -20.00 57.09
C ILE A 559 27.64 -19.08 56.14
N ALA A 560 28.85 -19.45 55.73
CA ALA A 560 29.64 -18.67 54.78
C ALA A 560 28.93 -18.57 53.42
N GLN A 561 28.97 -17.38 52.79
CA GLN A 561 28.36 -17.07 51.48
C GLN A 561 26.83 -17.23 51.40
N LEU A 562 26.13 -17.43 52.52
CA LEU A 562 24.68 -17.64 52.51
C LEU A 562 23.92 -16.51 51.81
N TYR A 563 24.28 -15.25 52.07
CA TYR A 563 23.62 -14.08 51.50
C TYR A 563 23.87 -13.93 49.99
N GLU A 564 25.03 -14.37 49.48
CA GLU A 564 25.35 -14.37 48.04
C GLU A 564 24.47 -15.38 47.30
N TYR A 565 24.37 -16.61 47.80
CA TYR A 565 23.52 -17.66 47.23
C TYR A 565 22.02 -17.36 47.39
N TYR A 566 21.64 -16.70 48.48
CA TYR A 566 20.28 -16.15 48.64
C TYR A 566 19.98 -15.18 47.51
N MET A 567 20.77 -14.13 47.32
CA MET A 567 20.53 -13.13 46.28
C MET A 567 20.59 -13.72 44.86
N ALA A 568 21.49 -14.67 44.61
CA ALA A 568 21.60 -15.30 43.30
C ALA A 568 20.37 -16.17 42.95
N SER A 569 19.83 -16.94 43.91
CA SER A 569 18.68 -17.82 43.69
C SER A 569 17.31 -17.13 43.70
N VAL A 570 17.21 -15.90 44.23
CA VAL A 570 15.97 -15.09 44.19
C VAL A 570 15.56 -14.78 42.76
N GLN A 571 14.28 -14.95 42.42
CA GLN A 571 13.70 -14.34 41.22
C GLN A 571 13.10 -12.96 41.57
N PRO A 572 13.66 -11.86 41.04
CA PRO A 572 13.17 -10.51 41.33
C PRO A 572 11.68 -10.33 41.03
N ASP A 573 11.20 -10.91 39.94
CA ASP A 573 9.82 -10.73 39.46
C ASP A 573 8.76 -11.41 40.36
N ARG A 574 9.16 -12.37 41.20
CA ARG A 574 8.26 -13.10 42.10
C ARG A 574 8.40 -12.69 43.57
N PHE A 575 9.33 -11.77 43.87
CA PHE A 575 9.67 -11.39 45.24
C PHE A 575 9.12 -9.99 45.58
N HIS A 576 8.00 -9.94 46.29
CA HIS A 576 7.29 -8.71 46.68
C HIS A 576 7.24 -8.52 48.20
N LYS A 577 8.39 -8.65 48.88
CA LYS A 577 8.55 -8.47 50.32
C LYS A 577 9.82 -7.67 50.61
N PRO A 578 9.95 -7.04 51.80
CA PRO A 578 11.22 -6.44 52.21
C PRO A 578 12.30 -7.52 52.37
N LEU A 579 13.51 -7.24 51.87
CA LEU A 579 14.65 -8.11 52.16
C LEU A 579 14.99 -8.07 53.66
N PRO A 580 15.46 -9.18 54.26
CA PRO A 580 15.87 -9.19 55.66
C PRO A 580 16.99 -8.19 55.92
N ARG A 581 16.93 -7.49 57.07
CA ARG A 581 17.90 -6.44 57.44
C ARG A 581 19.35 -6.93 57.46
N SER A 582 19.56 -8.21 57.76
CA SER A 582 20.87 -8.88 57.72
C SER A 582 21.47 -8.93 56.30
N VAL A 583 20.64 -9.04 55.26
CA VAL A 583 21.07 -9.01 53.86
C VAL A 583 21.54 -7.61 53.47
N TYR A 584 20.81 -6.57 53.85
CA TYR A 584 21.21 -5.18 53.59
C TYR A 584 22.56 -4.84 54.22
N LEU A 585 22.74 -5.21 55.49
CA LEU A 585 23.98 -4.98 56.22
C LEU A 585 25.17 -5.74 55.63
N TYR A 586 24.97 -6.96 55.12
CA TYR A 586 26.03 -7.74 54.48
C TYR A 586 26.58 -7.01 53.25
N PHE A 587 25.70 -6.57 52.33
CA PHE A 587 26.13 -5.91 51.11
C PHE A 587 26.63 -4.46 51.31
N MET A 588 26.41 -3.85 52.48
CA MET A 588 27.00 -2.55 52.83
C MET A 588 28.52 -2.62 52.94
N HIS A 589 29.07 -3.77 53.35
CA HIS A 589 30.51 -3.94 53.53
C HIS A 589 31.25 -4.33 52.24
N GLY A 590 30.52 -4.51 51.13
CA GLY A 590 31.06 -4.80 49.81
C GLY A 590 30.05 -5.50 48.90
N ASN A 591 29.67 -4.85 47.81
CA ASN A 591 28.72 -5.38 46.84
C ASN A 591 29.43 -5.97 45.62
N THR A 592 29.37 -7.29 45.47
CA THR A 592 29.92 -8.05 44.32
C THR A 592 28.83 -8.59 43.39
N LEU A 593 27.57 -8.15 43.56
CA LEU A 593 26.43 -8.64 42.80
C LEU A 593 26.46 -8.14 41.34
N ASP A 594 25.88 -8.94 40.43
CA ASP A 594 25.61 -8.51 39.06
C ASP A 594 24.63 -7.32 39.03
N TYR A 595 24.64 -6.54 37.94
CA TYR A 595 23.87 -5.30 37.85
C TYR A 595 22.36 -5.53 38.04
N HIS A 596 21.81 -6.64 37.54
CA HIS A 596 20.39 -6.99 37.72
C HIS A 596 20.04 -7.22 39.19
N LYS A 597 20.93 -7.88 39.94
CA LYS A 597 20.74 -8.17 41.37
C LYS A 597 21.01 -6.94 42.24
N CYS A 598 21.96 -6.10 41.85
CA CYS A 598 22.15 -4.77 42.43
C CYS A 598 20.91 -3.89 42.25
N ALA A 599 20.35 -3.84 41.03
CA ALA A 599 19.13 -3.10 40.75
C ALA A 599 17.97 -3.61 41.61
N PHE A 600 17.84 -4.93 41.80
CA PHE A 600 16.86 -5.52 42.71
C PHE A 600 17.07 -5.11 44.18
N LEU A 601 18.31 -5.16 44.70
CA LEU A 601 18.65 -4.72 46.05
C LEU A 601 18.25 -3.24 46.28
N TYR A 602 18.66 -2.36 45.37
CA TYR A 602 18.38 -0.93 45.46
C TYR A 602 16.90 -0.61 45.26
N ALA A 603 16.21 -1.29 44.33
CA ALA A 603 14.78 -1.13 44.16
C ALA A 603 14.00 -1.57 45.41
N ASN A 604 14.42 -2.66 46.08
CA ASN A 604 13.79 -3.11 47.32
C ASN A 604 14.00 -2.09 48.46
N LEU A 605 15.21 -1.55 48.61
CA LEU A 605 15.52 -0.47 49.55
C LEU A 605 14.64 0.78 49.31
N ILE A 606 14.51 1.22 48.05
CA ILE A 606 13.68 2.40 47.71
C ILE A 606 12.19 2.13 47.97
N THR A 607 11.73 0.89 47.87
CA THR A 607 10.32 0.54 47.99
C THR A 607 9.88 0.34 49.44
N TYR A 608 10.74 -0.25 50.30
CA TYR A 608 10.34 -0.71 51.63
C TYR A 608 11.08 -0.06 52.81
N GLU A 609 12.25 0.56 52.63
CA GLU A 609 12.96 1.27 53.71
C GLU A 609 12.62 2.76 53.70
N ASP A 610 12.44 3.33 54.90
CA ASP A 610 12.17 4.75 55.07
C ASP A 610 13.41 5.60 54.76
N GLU A 611 13.21 6.76 54.14
CA GLU A 611 14.29 7.68 53.74
C GLU A 611 15.13 8.21 54.91
N THR A 612 14.60 8.11 56.13
CA THR A 612 15.28 8.53 57.38
C THR A 612 16.14 7.42 58.01
N SER A 613 16.09 6.21 57.44
CA SER A 613 16.88 5.06 57.88
C SER A 613 18.38 5.30 57.60
N GLU A 614 19.24 4.98 58.57
CA GLU A 614 20.70 5.06 58.41
C GLU A 614 21.20 4.19 57.25
N ILE A 615 20.51 3.08 56.99
CA ILE A 615 20.82 2.17 55.87
C ILE A 615 20.57 2.88 54.53
N TYR A 616 19.43 3.57 54.39
CA TYR A 616 19.08 4.30 53.17
C TYR A 616 20.06 5.44 52.91
N ALA A 617 20.42 6.20 53.95
CA ALA A 617 21.36 7.31 53.84
C ALA A 617 22.74 6.85 53.31
N HIS A 618 23.22 5.68 53.73
CA HIS A 618 24.49 5.13 53.26
C HIS A 618 24.45 4.69 51.80
N TYR A 619 23.38 4.00 51.38
CA TYR A 619 23.23 3.56 49.99
C TYR A 619 22.86 4.67 49.02
N ARG A 620 22.44 5.85 49.48
CA ARG A 620 21.89 6.91 48.61
C ARG A 620 22.84 7.32 47.49
N ASP A 621 24.09 7.62 47.83
CA ASP A 621 25.09 8.09 46.86
C ASP A 621 25.48 6.97 45.88
N GLU A 622 25.55 5.72 46.36
CA GLU A 622 25.80 4.54 45.53
C GLU A 622 24.64 4.27 44.56
N MET A 623 23.40 4.41 45.03
CA MET A 623 22.19 4.25 44.22
C MET A 623 22.11 5.33 43.13
N GLU A 624 22.44 6.59 43.46
CA GLU A 624 22.44 7.68 42.50
C GLU A 624 23.51 7.48 41.42
N ALA A 625 24.75 7.18 41.82
CA ALA A 625 25.84 6.88 40.89
C ALA A 625 25.53 5.67 40.00
N PHE A 626 24.90 4.63 40.57
CA PHE A 626 24.43 3.47 39.83
C PHE A 626 23.37 3.84 38.81
N ALA A 627 22.36 4.65 39.18
CA ALA A 627 21.33 5.11 38.27
C ALA A 627 21.91 5.83 37.05
N TRP A 628 22.85 6.76 37.26
CA TRP A 628 23.48 7.48 36.15
C TRP A 628 24.32 6.57 35.25
N ASN A 629 25.12 5.67 35.82
CA ASN A 629 25.94 4.73 35.05
C ASN A 629 25.08 3.79 34.19
N GLN A 630 23.93 3.33 34.71
CA GLN A 630 23.01 2.50 33.93
C GLN A 630 22.26 3.29 32.85
N LEU A 631 21.91 4.56 33.11
CA LEU A 631 21.30 5.46 32.13
C LEU A 631 22.24 5.71 30.94
N ASP A 632 23.50 6.04 31.22
CA ASP A 632 24.53 6.29 30.19
C ASP A 632 24.78 5.02 29.33
N ARG A 633 24.60 3.82 29.91
CA ARG A 633 24.67 2.53 29.19
C ARG A 633 23.37 2.13 28.47
N ARG A 634 22.29 2.93 28.58
CA ARG A 634 20.95 2.65 28.04
C ARG A 634 20.32 1.35 28.56
N ASN A 635 20.60 1.00 29.81
CA ASN A 635 20.01 -0.18 30.45
C ASN A 635 18.65 0.14 31.07
N VAL A 636 17.71 -0.80 30.92
CA VAL A 636 16.33 -0.65 31.38
C VAL A 636 15.80 -2.02 31.77
N ASP A 637 15.33 -2.12 33.00
CA ASP A 637 14.52 -3.22 33.51
C ASP A 637 13.46 -2.65 34.49
N GLU A 638 12.62 -3.52 35.04
CA GLU A 638 11.52 -3.11 35.92
C GLU A 638 12.04 -2.55 37.26
N GLN A 639 13.20 -3.01 37.71
CA GLN A 639 13.86 -2.58 38.94
C GLN A 639 14.54 -1.21 38.77
N LEU A 640 15.26 -1.01 37.66
CA LEU A 640 15.88 0.26 37.27
C LEU A 640 14.85 1.36 37.07
N ARG A 641 13.64 1.02 36.62
CA ARG A 641 12.54 1.99 36.55
C ARG A 641 12.25 2.66 37.89
N ILE A 642 12.25 1.90 38.99
CA ILE A 642 12.02 2.41 40.35
C ILE A 642 13.16 3.36 40.75
N ILE A 643 14.39 2.98 40.43
CA ILE A 643 15.60 3.77 40.72
C ILE A 643 15.59 5.08 39.90
N TYR A 644 15.35 5.00 38.59
CA TYR A 644 15.29 6.16 37.69
C TYR A 644 14.19 7.16 38.08
N LYS A 645 13.02 6.67 38.53
CA LYS A 645 11.95 7.53 39.01
C LYS A 645 12.38 8.37 40.22
N ARG A 646 13.30 7.85 41.05
CA ARG A 646 13.75 8.51 42.27
C ARG A 646 14.86 9.54 42.03
N PHE A 647 15.86 9.20 41.21
CA PHE A 647 17.09 10.00 41.09
C PHE A 647 17.14 10.92 39.85
N LEU A 648 16.38 10.64 38.79
CA LEU A 648 16.42 11.47 37.58
C LEU A 648 15.60 12.76 37.79
N SER A 649 16.27 13.91 37.70
CA SER A 649 15.66 15.25 37.84
C SER A 649 15.98 16.15 36.64
N GLU A 650 15.10 17.13 36.37
CA GLU A 650 15.26 18.08 35.25
C GLU A 650 16.52 18.95 35.35
N SER A 651 16.93 19.31 36.57
CA SER A 651 18.06 20.20 36.84
C SER A 651 19.44 19.58 36.60
N SER A 652 19.54 18.24 36.56
CA SER A 652 20.81 17.51 36.48
C SER A 652 21.05 16.82 35.13
N MET A 653 20.22 17.10 34.11
CA MET A 653 20.27 16.48 32.79
C MET A 653 21.15 17.27 31.80
N ASN A 654 22.04 16.56 31.10
CA ASN A 654 22.83 17.10 29.98
C ASN A 654 22.26 16.62 28.63
N SER A 655 22.71 17.19 27.51
CA SER A 655 22.21 16.85 26.17
C SER A 655 22.38 15.36 25.79
N GLU A 656 23.42 14.68 26.29
CA GLU A 656 23.64 13.25 26.03
C GLU A 656 22.70 12.35 26.85
N ARG A 657 22.47 12.69 28.12
CA ARG A 657 21.55 11.99 29.02
C ARG A 657 20.10 12.19 28.61
N VAL A 658 19.74 13.34 28.04
CA VAL A 658 18.41 13.55 27.43
C VAL A 658 18.22 12.62 26.22
N LYS A 659 19.26 12.40 25.40
CA LYS A 659 19.21 11.40 24.32
C LYS A 659 19.11 9.98 24.88
N ALA A 660 19.90 9.63 25.89
CA ALA A 660 19.83 8.30 26.51
C ALA A 660 18.46 8.04 27.15
N LEU A 661 17.88 9.04 27.82
CA LEU A 661 16.53 8.99 28.37
C LEU A 661 15.47 8.85 27.26
N TYR A 662 15.64 9.56 26.14
CA TYR A 662 14.77 9.42 24.98
C TYR A 662 14.78 8.00 24.42
N ASP A 663 15.97 7.40 24.28
CA ASP A 663 16.13 6.00 23.84
C ASP A 663 15.42 5.05 24.83
N ILE A 664 15.66 5.22 26.13
CA ILE A 664 15.06 4.40 27.20
C ILE A 664 13.52 4.49 27.22
N CYS A 665 12.96 5.69 27.06
CA CYS A 665 11.51 5.88 26.99
C CYS A 665 10.87 5.18 25.78
N HIS A 666 11.64 4.94 24.73
CA HIS A 666 11.22 4.24 23.53
C HIS A 666 11.72 2.79 23.48
N ALA A 667 12.18 2.24 24.61
CA ALA A 667 12.63 0.85 24.71
C ALA A 667 11.46 -0.14 24.85
N TYR A 668 11.42 -1.12 23.96
CA TYR A 668 10.46 -2.21 23.95
C TYR A 668 11.20 -3.54 24.06
N TRP A 669 10.63 -4.44 24.87
CA TRP A 669 11.01 -5.85 24.90
C TRP A 669 10.08 -6.62 23.98
N ILE A 670 10.64 -7.31 23.00
CA ILE A 670 9.90 -8.06 22.00
C ILE A 670 10.18 -9.54 22.17
N THR A 671 9.12 -10.33 22.22
CA THR A 671 9.15 -11.79 22.27
C THR A 671 8.30 -12.37 21.14
N THR A 672 8.74 -13.48 20.57
CA THR A 672 7.96 -14.28 19.63
C THR A 672 8.00 -15.75 20.04
N LYS A 673 6.93 -16.48 19.69
CA LYS A 673 6.82 -17.93 19.89
C LYS A 673 7.51 -18.72 18.77
N VAL A 674 7.87 -18.06 17.67
CA VAL A 674 8.47 -18.69 16.51
C VAL A 674 9.95 -19.02 16.79
N PRO A 675 10.39 -20.28 16.64
CA PRO A 675 11.79 -20.66 16.85
C PRO A 675 12.69 -20.16 15.71
N ASN A 676 14.02 -20.24 15.92
CA ASN A 676 15.05 -19.97 14.89
C ASN A 676 15.18 -18.52 14.37
N MET A 677 14.68 -17.52 15.10
CA MET A 677 14.95 -16.11 14.80
C MET A 677 16.35 -15.68 15.26
N LYS A 678 17.02 -14.84 14.46
CA LYS A 678 18.40 -14.38 14.69
C LYS A 678 18.48 -12.89 14.98
N TYR A 679 17.82 -12.04 14.18
CA TYR A 679 17.82 -10.59 14.36
C TYR A 679 16.44 -9.97 14.18
N VAL A 680 16.25 -8.80 14.77
CA VAL A 680 15.11 -7.90 14.57
C VAL A 680 15.63 -6.58 14.00
N HIS A 681 15.08 -6.17 12.86
CA HIS A 681 15.37 -4.92 12.17
C HIS A 681 14.24 -3.92 12.41
N VAL A 682 14.60 -2.69 12.79
CA VAL A 682 13.65 -1.58 12.96
C VAL A 682 13.77 -0.63 11.77
N ILE A 683 12.73 -0.58 10.94
CA ILE A 683 12.63 0.32 9.78
C ILE A 683 11.87 1.57 10.22
N SER A 684 12.50 2.74 10.06
CA SER A 684 11.86 4.03 10.32
C SER A 684 10.86 4.42 9.23
N GLU A 685 10.08 5.47 9.48
CA GLU A 685 9.17 6.06 8.49
C GLU A 685 9.86 6.52 7.20
N GLU A 686 11.13 6.91 7.27
CA GLU A 686 11.95 7.30 6.12
C GLU A 686 12.52 6.08 5.36
N GLY A 687 12.22 4.86 5.81
CA GLY A 687 12.66 3.61 5.20
C GLY A 687 14.11 3.21 5.50
N THR A 688 14.77 3.91 6.43
CA THR A 688 16.12 3.54 6.88
C THR A 688 16.05 2.50 8.00
N VAL A 689 16.90 1.47 7.92
CA VAL A 689 17.08 0.52 9.02
C VAL A 689 17.85 1.24 10.13
N THR A 690 17.12 1.61 11.18
CA THR A 690 17.66 2.37 12.33
C THR A 690 18.38 1.47 13.32
N GLN A 691 17.94 0.22 13.44
CA GLN A 691 18.50 -0.73 14.40
C GLN A 691 18.48 -2.16 13.85
N LYS A 692 19.55 -2.91 14.14
CA LYS A 692 19.62 -4.38 14.01
C LYS A 692 19.92 -4.97 15.38
N ALA A 693 18.94 -5.60 16.02
CA ALA A 693 19.06 -6.17 17.37
C ALA A 693 19.12 -7.71 17.32
N PRO A 694 20.06 -8.37 18.01
CA PRO A 694 20.09 -9.83 18.10
C PRO A 694 18.91 -10.35 18.92
N TYR A 695 18.26 -11.41 18.44
CA TYR A 695 17.17 -12.09 19.14
C TYR A 695 17.70 -13.29 19.92
N THR A 696 17.36 -13.35 21.20
CA THR A 696 17.68 -14.47 22.09
C THR A 696 16.42 -15.27 22.42
N GLU A 697 16.55 -16.47 22.97
CA GLU A 697 15.38 -17.31 23.36
C GLU A 697 14.43 -16.60 24.34
N ASN A 698 14.94 -15.62 25.11
CA ASN A 698 14.16 -14.84 26.07
C ASN A 698 13.57 -13.53 25.49
N GLY A 699 13.89 -13.19 24.24
CA GLY A 699 13.45 -11.96 23.55
C GLY A 699 14.59 -11.08 23.02
N ALA A 700 14.21 -9.90 22.52
CA ALA A 700 15.12 -8.84 22.09
C ALA A 700 14.65 -7.46 22.58
N ARG A 701 15.62 -6.59 22.88
CA ARG A 701 15.36 -5.17 23.16
C ARG A 701 15.52 -4.35 21.89
N VAL A 702 14.49 -3.58 21.55
CA VAL A 702 14.51 -2.62 20.43
C VAL A 702 14.05 -1.24 20.87
N PHE A 703 14.40 -0.22 20.09
CA PHE A 703 13.94 1.15 20.31
C PHE A 703 12.98 1.56 19.19
N LEU A 704 11.73 1.86 19.56
CA LEU A 704 10.68 2.30 18.62
C LEU A 704 10.36 3.76 18.89
N TYR A 705 10.94 4.66 18.09
CA TYR A 705 10.82 6.10 18.25
C TYR A 705 9.51 6.65 17.70
N SER A 706 8.92 5.96 16.72
CA SER A 706 7.62 6.29 16.15
C SER A 706 6.65 5.11 16.25
N LYS A 707 5.35 5.44 16.30
CA LYS A 707 4.29 4.43 16.10
C LYS A 707 4.29 3.84 14.69
N THR A 708 4.98 4.49 13.76
CA THR A 708 5.09 4.11 12.35
C THR A 708 6.29 3.22 12.07
N ASP A 709 7.17 2.99 13.06
CA ASP A 709 8.31 2.11 12.93
C ASP A 709 7.85 0.67 12.70
N ARG A 710 8.44 0.00 11.71
CA ARG A 710 8.12 -1.38 11.33
C ARG A 710 9.21 -2.34 11.79
N LEU A 711 8.80 -3.52 12.21
CA LEU A 711 9.70 -4.59 12.63
C LEU A 711 9.78 -5.64 11.53
N VAL A 712 11.00 -5.99 11.15
CA VAL A 712 11.28 -7.09 10.23
C VAL A 712 12.22 -8.07 10.91
N TRP A 713 11.91 -9.35 10.84
CA TRP A 713 12.64 -10.43 11.48
C TRP A 713 13.57 -11.10 10.49
N GLU A 714 14.80 -11.39 10.91
CA GLU A 714 15.77 -12.18 10.14
C GLU A 714 15.95 -13.53 10.83
N ALA A 715 15.61 -14.62 10.14
CA ALA A 715 15.81 -15.97 10.64
C ALA A 715 17.25 -16.46 10.45
N ARG A 716 17.60 -17.60 11.07
CA ARG A 716 18.95 -18.18 11.00
C ARG A 716 19.38 -18.62 9.60
N ASP A 717 18.42 -18.91 8.73
CA ASP A 717 18.61 -19.24 7.31
C ASP A 717 18.84 -18.00 6.42
N GLY A 718 18.66 -16.78 6.95
CA GLY A 718 18.81 -15.52 6.22
C GLY A 718 17.51 -14.94 5.67
N ARG A 719 16.38 -15.64 5.83
CA ARG A 719 15.06 -15.17 5.34
C ARG A 719 14.53 -14.03 6.20
N HIS A 720 13.81 -13.11 5.56
CA HIS A 720 13.26 -11.92 6.18
C HIS A 720 11.73 -12.00 6.25
N TYR A 721 11.17 -11.83 7.45
CA TYR A 721 9.75 -11.92 7.71
C TYR A 721 9.20 -10.61 8.25
N THR A 722 8.01 -10.24 7.81
CA THR A 722 7.36 -8.96 8.11
C THR A 722 6.26 -9.13 9.16
N ASP A 723 5.01 -8.85 8.79
CA ASP A 723 3.82 -8.96 9.65
C ASP A 723 3.34 -10.43 9.79
N SER A 724 3.99 -11.40 9.13
CA SER A 724 3.65 -12.82 9.23
C SER A 724 3.97 -13.42 10.61
N ILE A 725 5.02 -12.91 11.29
CA ILE A 725 5.45 -13.37 12.60
C ILE A 725 4.66 -12.66 13.72
N PRO A 726 3.89 -13.41 14.53
CA PRO A 726 3.28 -12.83 15.72
C PRO A 726 4.34 -12.54 16.77
N TYR A 727 4.29 -11.34 17.33
CA TYR A 727 5.16 -10.93 18.42
C TYR A 727 4.37 -10.21 19.52
N GLU A 728 4.84 -10.34 20.74
CA GLU A 728 4.38 -9.58 21.89
C GLU A 728 5.40 -8.48 22.16
N SER A 729 4.92 -7.26 22.40
CA SER A 729 5.78 -6.12 22.76
C SER A 729 5.40 -5.58 24.14
N LYS A 730 6.35 -5.61 25.08
CA LYS A 730 6.22 -5.02 26.41
C LYS A 730 7.06 -3.75 26.46
N ARG A 731 6.42 -2.60 26.65
CA ARG A 731 7.14 -1.34 26.87
C ARG A 731 7.81 -1.38 28.23
N LEU A 732 9.12 -1.13 28.28
CA LEU A 732 9.91 -1.26 29.51
C LEU A 732 9.79 -0.04 30.43
N PHE A 733 9.68 1.17 29.85
CA PHE A 733 9.65 2.43 30.59
C PHE A 733 8.62 3.38 29.98
N TYR A 734 7.66 3.85 30.80
CA TYR A 734 6.61 4.76 30.35
C TYR A 734 6.20 5.74 31.44
N GLU A 735 6.74 6.95 31.32
CA GLU A 735 6.51 8.05 32.24
C GLU A 735 6.30 9.34 31.42
N LEU A 736 5.08 9.90 31.48
CA LEU A 736 4.68 11.10 30.73
C LEU A 736 5.64 12.29 30.96
N ARG A 737 6.10 12.48 32.20
CA ARG A 737 7.01 13.58 32.56
C ARG A 737 8.31 13.57 31.76
N TYR A 738 8.92 12.39 31.55
CA TYR A 738 10.18 12.26 30.81
C TYR A 738 9.98 12.38 29.29
N MET A 739 8.83 11.90 28.78
CA MET A 739 8.45 12.05 27.37
C MET A 739 8.26 13.52 26.97
N ASP A 740 7.59 14.32 27.81
CA ASP A 740 7.36 15.75 27.55
C ASP A 740 8.67 16.55 27.55
N MET A 741 9.59 16.20 28.43
CA MET A 741 10.94 16.79 28.48
C MET A 741 11.71 16.55 27.18
N CYS A 742 11.74 15.31 26.70
CA CYS A 742 12.41 14.97 25.44
C CYS A 742 11.75 15.65 24.23
N ARG A 743 10.41 15.74 24.20
CA ARG A 743 9.65 16.37 23.12
C ARG A 743 9.98 17.85 22.95
N LYS A 744 10.11 18.60 24.05
CA LYS A 744 10.49 20.03 24.03
C LYS A 744 11.89 20.22 23.41
N TYR A 745 12.83 19.35 23.74
CA TYR A 745 14.19 19.40 23.20
C TYR A 745 14.24 19.10 21.69
N ILE A 746 13.56 18.03 21.24
CA ILE A 746 13.55 17.60 19.83
C ILE A 746 12.85 18.62 18.90
N ASN A 747 11.75 19.21 19.35
CA ASN A 747 11.04 20.24 18.57
C ASN A 747 11.90 21.49 18.32
N THR A 748 12.78 21.83 19.26
CA THR A 748 13.71 22.97 19.11
C THR A 748 14.77 22.67 18.04
N VAL A 749 15.23 21.42 17.93
CA VAL A 749 16.20 20.98 16.90
C VAL A 749 15.56 20.89 15.51
N ARG A 750 14.30 20.41 15.40
CA ARG A 750 13.60 20.33 14.10
C ARG A 750 13.28 21.70 13.50
N ARG A 751 12.92 22.69 14.32
CA ARG A 751 12.67 24.07 13.87
C ARG A 751 13.88 24.70 13.19
N ASN A 752 15.08 24.39 13.66
CA ASN A 752 16.32 24.94 13.11
C ASN A 752 16.73 24.30 11.78
N ARG A 753 16.28 23.08 11.45
CA ARG A 753 16.56 22.43 10.15
C ARG A 753 15.59 22.82 9.03
N ALA A 754 14.36 23.20 9.36
CA ALA A 754 13.33 23.53 8.38
C ALA A 754 13.51 24.92 7.72
N GLN A 755 14.45 25.74 8.19
CA GLN A 755 14.73 27.08 7.65
C GLN A 755 15.85 27.11 6.59
N GLU A 756 16.47 25.97 6.25
CA GLU A 756 17.63 25.91 5.33
C GLU A 756 17.30 25.42 3.89
N GLU A 757 16.05 25.10 3.55
CA GLU A 757 15.68 24.45 2.26
C GLU A 757 14.56 25.16 1.45
N GLU A 758 14.60 26.48 1.25
CA GLU A 758 13.76 27.14 0.23
C GLU A 758 14.55 27.40 -1.06
N GLU A 759 14.25 26.64 -2.12
CA GLU A 759 14.78 26.87 -3.48
C GLU A 759 14.21 28.18 -4.09
N GLU A 760 15.05 28.99 -4.74
CA GLU A 760 14.62 30.22 -5.45
C GLU A 760 13.72 29.91 -6.68
N LEU A 761 12.65 30.70 -6.84
CA LEU A 761 11.68 30.59 -7.94
C LEU A 761 12.23 31.21 -9.25
N THR A 762 12.43 30.40 -10.29
CA THR A 762 12.87 30.82 -11.64
C THR A 762 11.95 30.29 -12.73
N LEU A 763 11.99 30.86 -13.95
CA LEU A 763 11.17 30.39 -15.08
C LEU A 763 11.40 28.91 -15.45
N GLU A 764 12.63 28.41 -15.31
CA GLU A 764 12.95 27.00 -15.55
C GLU A 764 12.34 26.08 -14.48
N VAL A 765 12.31 26.54 -13.22
CA VAL A 765 11.66 25.82 -12.12
C VAL A 765 10.14 25.77 -12.35
N VAL A 766 9.53 26.85 -12.82
CA VAL A 766 8.10 26.89 -13.17
C VAL A 766 7.80 25.98 -14.37
N ARG A 767 8.65 25.97 -15.41
CA ARG A 767 8.50 25.08 -16.56
C ARG A 767 8.58 23.60 -16.16
N ARG A 768 9.51 23.24 -15.26
CA ARG A 768 9.72 21.85 -14.81
C ARG A 768 8.68 21.37 -13.81
N LYS A 769 8.32 22.19 -12.82
CA LYS A 769 7.36 21.83 -11.76
C LYS A 769 5.91 22.08 -12.19
N GLY A 770 5.67 22.82 -13.28
CA GLY A 770 4.33 23.14 -13.78
C GLY A 770 3.75 24.40 -13.14
N LEU A 771 3.02 25.18 -13.94
CA LEU A 771 2.38 26.46 -13.53
C LEU A 771 1.43 26.29 -12.34
N GLU A 772 0.72 25.17 -12.26
CA GLU A 772 -0.35 24.92 -11.28
C GLU A 772 0.15 24.79 -9.83
N ASN A 773 1.45 24.54 -9.66
CA ASN A 773 2.05 24.28 -8.34
C ASN A 773 2.52 25.56 -7.63
N PHE A 774 2.36 26.73 -8.24
CA PHE A 774 2.80 28.00 -7.68
C PHE A 774 1.62 28.98 -7.51
N PRO A 775 1.62 29.81 -6.45
CA PRO A 775 0.58 30.81 -6.27
C PRO A 775 0.69 31.90 -7.34
N GLU A 776 -0.48 32.39 -7.78
CA GLU A 776 -0.58 33.28 -8.93
C GLU A 776 0.16 34.62 -8.72
N GLU A 777 0.22 35.11 -7.48
CA GLU A 777 0.94 36.34 -7.10
C GLU A 777 2.46 36.22 -7.32
N GLU A 778 3.06 35.05 -7.02
CA GLU A 778 4.48 34.79 -7.24
C GLU A 778 4.81 34.70 -8.73
N ILE A 779 3.94 34.04 -9.51
CA ILE A 779 4.08 33.93 -10.97
C ILE A 779 3.93 35.31 -11.63
N PHE A 780 2.97 36.11 -11.19
CA PHE A 780 2.77 37.48 -11.68
C PHE A 780 4.00 38.36 -11.43
N GLY A 781 4.56 38.29 -10.21
CA GLY A 781 5.80 38.99 -9.86
C GLY A 781 7.00 38.54 -10.70
N LEU A 782 7.13 37.23 -10.92
CA LEU A 782 8.16 36.64 -11.78
C LEU A 782 8.03 37.11 -13.24
N CYS A 783 6.84 37.08 -13.83
CA CYS A 783 6.62 37.49 -15.22
C CYS A 783 6.92 38.98 -15.43
N SER A 784 6.38 39.84 -14.56
CA SER A 784 6.59 41.29 -14.64
C SER A 784 8.07 41.66 -14.48
N ARG A 785 8.80 40.95 -13.61
CA ARG A 785 10.25 41.10 -13.43
C ARG A 785 11.02 40.62 -14.66
N THR A 786 10.72 39.42 -15.14
CA THR A 786 11.45 38.80 -16.26
C THR A 786 11.27 39.58 -17.56
N ILE A 787 10.07 40.11 -17.85
CA ILE A 787 9.83 40.95 -19.03
C ILE A 787 10.72 42.20 -19.00
N ARG A 788 10.88 42.83 -17.82
CA ARG A 788 11.71 44.03 -17.65
C ARG A 788 13.20 43.71 -17.75
N GLU A 789 13.63 42.60 -17.15
CA GLU A 789 15.04 42.15 -17.17
C GLU A 789 15.48 41.72 -18.57
N ASN A 790 14.59 41.07 -19.34
CA ASN A 790 14.86 40.60 -20.71
C ASN A 790 14.51 41.65 -21.79
N ASN A 791 14.28 42.92 -21.43
CA ASN A 791 13.98 44.00 -22.38
C ASN A 791 12.85 43.68 -23.39
N TYR A 792 11.79 43.00 -22.95
CA TYR A 792 10.65 42.59 -23.80
C TYR A 792 11.04 41.64 -24.96
N GLU A 793 12.09 40.82 -24.82
CA GLU A 793 12.39 39.75 -25.78
C GLU A 793 11.24 38.74 -25.89
N ASN A 794 10.99 38.24 -27.10
CA ASN A 794 9.93 37.27 -27.37
C ASN A 794 10.35 35.88 -26.86
N ASP A 795 9.56 35.35 -25.95
CA ASP A 795 9.61 33.97 -25.47
C ASP A 795 8.18 33.39 -25.48
N ASP A 796 8.02 32.24 -26.14
CA ASP A 796 6.71 31.60 -26.35
C ASP A 796 6.09 31.14 -25.03
N PHE A 797 6.89 30.62 -24.09
CA PHE A 797 6.42 30.15 -22.79
C PHE A 797 6.02 31.33 -21.89
N LEU A 798 6.81 32.41 -21.87
CA LEU A 798 6.48 33.65 -21.18
C LEU A 798 5.20 34.29 -21.75
N THR A 799 5.02 34.24 -23.09
CA THR A 799 3.80 34.73 -23.76
C THR A 799 2.58 33.94 -23.33
N TYR A 800 2.72 32.61 -23.22
CA TYR A 800 1.67 31.75 -22.69
C TYR A 800 1.32 32.09 -21.24
N ILE A 801 2.32 32.17 -20.33
CA ILE A 801 2.07 32.47 -18.91
C ILE A 801 1.37 33.82 -18.76
N CYS A 802 1.86 34.84 -19.46
CA CYS A 802 1.26 36.17 -19.47
C CYS A 802 -0.20 36.13 -19.93
N PHE A 803 -0.52 35.29 -20.92
CA PHE A 803 -1.87 35.15 -21.44
C PHE A 803 -2.80 34.35 -20.51
N ASP A 804 -2.29 33.34 -19.80
CA ASP A 804 -3.04 32.65 -18.75
C ASP A 804 -3.38 33.59 -17.59
N LEU A 805 -2.39 34.37 -17.13
CA LEU A 805 -2.59 35.44 -16.14
C LEU A 805 -3.61 36.48 -16.62
N PHE A 806 -3.58 36.82 -17.91
CA PHE A 806 -4.58 37.69 -18.54
C PHE A 806 -6.00 37.11 -18.43
N LYS A 807 -6.21 35.84 -18.79
CA LYS A 807 -7.51 35.15 -18.65
C LYS A 807 -8.01 35.10 -17.20
N LYS A 808 -7.09 35.00 -16.23
CA LYS A 808 -7.38 35.04 -14.78
C LYS A 808 -7.57 36.45 -14.21
N LYS A 809 -7.51 37.50 -15.05
CA LYS A 809 -7.63 38.92 -14.66
C LYS A 809 -6.49 39.43 -13.78
N GLN A 810 -5.30 38.84 -13.86
CA GLN A 810 -4.09 39.29 -13.16
C GLN A 810 -3.07 39.82 -14.17
N TYR A 811 -3.09 41.12 -14.42
CA TYR A 811 -2.20 41.75 -15.40
C TYR A 811 -1.91 43.20 -15.03
N ASP A 812 -0.76 43.70 -15.47
CA ASP A 812 -0.39 45.10 -15.39
C ASP A 812 -0.08 45.65 -16.80
N LYS A 813 0.29 46.93 -16.86
CA LYS A 813 0.67 47.58 -18.11
C LYS A 813 1.85 46.87 -18.81
N VAL A 814 2.75 46.22 -18.06
CA VAL A 814 3.92 45.51 -18.62
C VAL A 814 3.49 44.25 -19.35
N ILE A 815 2.68 43.41 -18.70
CA ILE A 815 2.13 42.18 -19.27
C ILE A 815 1.26 42.50 -20.50
N LEU A 816 0.37 43.50 -20.41
CA LEU A 816 -0.47 43.90 -21.54
C LEU A 816 0.36 44.41 -22.73
N THR A 817 1.43 45.18 -22.47
CA THR A 817 2.34 45.64 -23.54
C THR A 817 3.08 44.48 -24.20
N TYR A 818 3.49 43.49 -23.42
CA TYR A 818 4.15 42.30 -23.94
C TYR A 818 3.20 41.46 -24.81
N LEU A 819 1.99 41.18 -24.32
CA LEU A 819 0.96 40.45 -25.07
C LEU A 819 0.53 41.20 -26.35
N ALA A 820 0.34 42.52 -26.28
CA ALA A 820 -0.03 43.33 -27.44
C ALA A 820 1.02 43.29 -28.58
N ASN A 821 2.29 43.02 -28.25
CA ASN A 821 3.36 42.86 -29.24
C ASN A 821 3.47 41.43 -29.79
N TYR A 822 3.24 40.41 -28.97
CA TYR A 822 3.67 39.03 -29.29
C TYR A 822 2.56 37.98 -29.33
N TYR A 823 1.47 38.13 -28.57
CA TYR A 823 0.43 37.10 -28.48
C TYR A 823 -0.36 36.93 -29.79
N CYS A 824 -0.37 35.73 -30.36
CA CYS A 824 -1.13 35.35 -31.56
C CYS A 824 -2.01 34.14 -31.23
N GLY A 825 -3.31 34.23 -31.45
CA GLY A 825 -4.25 33.16 -31.10
C GLY A 825 -5.63 33.34 -31.74
N ALA A 826 -6.69 32.99 -31.02
CA ALA A 826 -8.06 33.16 -31.48
C ALA A 826 -8.40 34.65 -31.70
N THR A 827 -9.20 34.95 -32.73
CA THR A 827 -9.54 36.35 -33.05
C THR A 827 -10.32 37.01 -31.92
N LEU A 828 -11.21 36.24 -31.28
CA LEU A 828 -11.98 36.69 -30.12
C LEU A 828 -11.09 37.00 -28.91
N GLU A 829 -10.10 36.16 -28.63
CA GLU A 829 -9.17 36.33 -27.51
C GLU A 829 -8.24 37.54 -27.71
N MET A 830 -7.71 37.72 -28.92
CA MET A 830 -6.92 38.92 -29.27
C MET A 830 -7.76 40.20 -29.16
N LYS A 831 -9.06 40.12 -29.45
CA LYS A 831 -9.99 41.26 -29.31
C LYS A 831 -10.25 41.61 -27.85
N GLU A 832 -10.43 40.61 -26.98
CA GLU A 832 -10.53 40.84 -25.53
C GLU A 832 -9.26 41.53 -25.01
N LEU A 833 -8.09 41.03 -25.41
CA LEU A 833 -6.80 41.66 -25.10
C LEU A 833 -6.72 43.11 -25.62
N TRP A 834 -7.22 43.38 -26.83
CA TRP A 834 -7.22 44.73 -27.40
C TRP A 834 -8.05 45.72 -26.57
N ARG A 835 -9.23 45.31 -26.09
CA ARG A 835 -10.09 46.16 -25.25
C ARG A 835 -9.42 46.51 -23.94
N GLU A 836 -8.89 45.52 -23.23
CA GLU A 836 -8.21 45.74 -21.95
C GLU A 836 -6.91 46.53 -22.12
N ALA A 837 -6.11 46.24 -23.15
CA ALA A 837 -4.90 47.00 -23.45
C ALA A 837 -5.19 48.49 -23.71
N ARG A 838 -6.32 48.80 -24.36
CA ARG A 838 -6.77 50.17 -24.60
C ARG A 838 -7.17 50.87 -23.31
N ASP A 839 -7.89 50.21 -22.42
CA ASP A 839 -8.29 50.77 -21.12
C ASP A 839 -7.07 51.11 -20.25
N TYR A 840 -5.94 50.42 -20.44
CA TYR A 840 -4.65 50.66 -19.78
C TYR A 840 -3.69 51.60 -20.55
N GLU A 841 -4.15 52.22 -21.64
CA GLU A 841 -3.37 53.12 -22.50
C GLU A 841 -2.07 52.46 -23.03
N VAL A 842 -2.17 51.22 -23.49
CA VAL A 842 -1.09 50.47 -24.16
C VAL A 842 -1.19 50.65 -25.67
N HIS A 843 -0.05 50.71 -26.36
CA HIS A 843 -0.02 50.77 -27.83
C HIS A 843 -0.49 49.44 -28.45
N THR A 844 -1.58 49.47 -29.21
CA THR A 844 -2.22 48.27 -29.77
C THR A 844 -2.09 48.11 -31.28
N HIS A 845 -1.40 49.02 -31.99
CA HIS A 845 -1.27 49.01 -33.46
C HIS A 845 -0.99 47.63 -34.08
N LYS A 846 0.05 46.93 -33.61
CA LYS A 846 0.39 45.57 -34.09
C LYS A 846 -0.69 44.53 -33.77
N LEU A 847 -1.35 44.64 -32.63
CA LEU A 847 -2.45 43.76 -32.25
C LEU A 847 -3.66 43.99 -33.17
N THR A 848 -4.02 45.25 -33.44
CA THR A 848 -5.09 45.60 -34.37
C THR A 848 -4.81 45.10 -35.79
N GLU A 849 -3.57 45.24 -36.28
CA GLU A 849 -3.17 44.74 -37.60
C GLU A 849 -3.35 43.21 -37.70
N ARG A 850 -2.99 42.47 -36.65
CA ARG A 850 -3.15 41.01 -36.58
C ARG A 850 -4.61 40.59 -36.57
N ILE A 851 -5.44 41.23 -35.74
CA ILE A 851 -6.89 40.99 -35.68
C ILE A 851 -7.53 41.21 -37.05
N LEU A 852 -7.28 42.36 -37.69
CA LEU A 852 -7.86 42.69 -39.00
C LEU A 852 -7.37 41.74 -40.11
N THR A 853 -6.09 41.38 -40.08
CA THR A 853 -5.50 40.40 -41.01
C THR A 853 -6.18 39.04 -40.88
N GLN A 854 -6.43 38.60 -39.65
CA GLN A 854 -7.06 37.32 -39.35
C GLN A 854 -8.53 37.30 -39.77
N MET A 855 -9.30 38.34 -39.40
CA MET A 855 -10.70 38.51 -39.79
C MET A 855 -10.90 38.48 -41.31
N LEU A 856 -10.06 39.19 -42.07
CA LEU A 856 -10.15 39.20 -43.53
C LEU A 856 -9.70 37.88 -44.15
N PHE A 857 -8.82 37.14 -43.47
CA PHE A 857 -8.38 35.85 -43.96
C PHE A 857 -9.43 34.75 -43.73
N SER A 858 -10.07 34.72 -42.56
CA SER A 858 -11.16 33.80 -42.22
C SER A 858 -12.51 34.19 -42.84
N GLU A 859 -12.66 35.43 -43.33
CA GLU A 859 -13.94 35.98 -43.80
C GLU A 859 -15.04 35.94 -42.72
N GLU A 860 -14.65 36.11 -41.47
CA GLU A 860 -15.57 36.23 -40.34
C GLU A 860 -15.55 37.66 -39.76
N LEU A 861 -16.73 38.29 -39.73
CA LEU A 861 -16.92 39.64 -39.21
C LEU A 861 -17.44 39.61 -37.77
N PHE A 862 -16.58 39.98 -36.81
CA PHE A 862 -16.94 40.15 -35.40
C PHE A 862 -17.58 41.50 -35.04
N GLN A 863 -18.18 42.19 -36.02
CA GLN A 863 -18.94 43.46 -35.86
C GLN A 863 -18.23 44.60 -35.09
N GLU A 864 -16.93 44.82 -35.31
CA GLU A 864 -16.18 45.89 -34.59
C GLU A 864 -15.50 46.89 -35.52
N ALA A 865 -16.26 47.85 -36.03
CA ALA A 865 -15.71 48.97 -36.79
C ALA A 865 -14.67 49.79 -35.97
N GLN A 866 -14.78 49.77 -34.64
CA GLN A 866 -13.90 50.50 -33.73
C GLN A 866 -12.44 50.06 -33.81
N VAL A 867 -12.17 48.75 -33.96
CA VAL A 867 -10.79 48.22 -34.12
C VAL A 867 -10.15 48.78 -35.39
N PHE A 868 -10.93 48.87 -36.47
CA PHE A 868 -10.47 49.44 -37.73
C PHE A 868 -10.30 50.97 -37.67
N GLU A 869 -11.20 51.68 -36.98
CA GLU A 869 -11.13 53.13 -36.81
C GLU A 869 -9.82 53.56 -36.12
N GLU A 870 -9.43 52.86 -35.05
CA GLU A 870 -8.18 53.13 -34.34
C GLU A 870 -6.97 52.82 -35.22
N TYR A 871 -6.94 51.64 -35.85
CA TYR A 871 -5.86 51.27 -36.77
C TYR A 871 -5.69 52.27 -37.92
N TYR A 872 -6.79 52.78 -38.46
CA TYR A 872 -6.77 53.82 -39.49
C TYR A 872 -6.24 55.17 -38.96
N ALA A 873 -6.59 55.55 -37.72
CA ALA A 873 -6.15 56.80 -37.11
C ALA A 873 -4.63 56.80 -36.80
N GLU A 874 -4.07 55.66 -36.40
CA GLU A 874 -2.65 55.49 -36.08
C GLU A 874 -1.73 55.29 -37.30
N GLY A 875 -2.32 55.04 -38.48
CA GLY A 875 -1.59 54.82 -39.73
C GLY A 875 -1.71 53.37 -40.21
N ALA A 876 -2.70 53.11 -41.08
CA ALA A 876 -2.96 51.79 -41.60
C ALA A 876 -2.08 51.43 -42.80
N TYR A 877 -1.67 50.15 -42.89
CA TYR A 877 -1.12 49.60 -44.12
C TYR A 877 -2.18 49.61 -45.24
N PHE A 878 -1.90 50.34 -46.32
CA PHE A 878 -2.88 50.66 -47.37
C PHE A 878 -3.63 49.44 -47.95
N ARG A 879 -2.97 48.30 -48.17
CA ARG A 879 -3.66 47.11 -48.71
C ARG A 879 -4.61 46.46 -47.71
N LEU A 880 -4.27 46.49 -46.41
CA LEU A 880 -5.15 45.95 -45.38
C LEU A 880 -6.37 46.85 -45.22
N GLN A 881 -6.15 48.18 -45.28
CA GLN A 881 -7.21 49.18 -45.32
C GLN A 881 -8.17 48.97 -46.50
N GLU A 882 -7.64 48.89 -47.73
CA GLU A 882 -8.44 48.66 -48.95
C GLU A 882 -9.21 47.35 -48.87
N ALA A 883 -8.56 46.26 -48.44
CA ALA A 883 -9.20 44.95 -48.30
C ALA A 883 -10.34 44.97 -47.28
N TYR A 884 -10.16 45.64 -46.14
CA TYR A 884 -11.20 45.78 -45.12
C TYR A 884 -12.40 46.57 -45.65
N LEU A 885 -12.15 47.74 -46.23
CA LEU A 885 -13.19 48.60 -46.78
C LEU A 885 -13.96 47.88 -47.89
N ALA A 886 -13.27 47.16 -48.78
CA ALA A 886 -13.90 46.39 -49.85
C ALA A 886 -14.78 45.27 -49.31
N TYR A 887 -14.26 44.50 -48.36
CA TYR A 887 -14.96 43.35 -47.78
C TYR A 887 -16.21 43.77 -46.98
N VAL A 888 -16.10 44.78 -46.11
CA VAL A 888 -17.26 45.29 -45.36
C VAL A 888 -18.30 45.93 -46.29
N SER A 889 -17.85 46.63 -47.35
CA SER A 889 -18.75 47.18 -48.37
C SER A 889 -19.50 46.10 -49.14
N ARG A 890 -18.80 45.00 -49.51
CA ARG A 890 -19.40 43.83 -50.15
C ARG A 890 -20.47 43.20 -49.26
N GLU A 891 -20.16 42.96 -48.00
CA GLU A 891 -21.08 42.36 -47.02
C GLU A 891 -22.34 43.22 -46.78
N TYR A 892 -22.24 44.55 -46.88
CA TYR A 892 -23.39 45.44 -46.82
C TYR A 892 -24.24 45.46 -48.10
N VAL A 893 -23.58 45.49 -49.26
CA VAL A 893 -24.27 45.60 -50.55
C VAL A 893 -24.93 44.28 -50.93
N VAL A 894 -24.19 43.17 -50.82
CA VAL A 894 -24.60 41.83 -51.28
C VAL A 894 -25.32 41.05 -50.18
N GLU A 895 -24.77 41.01 -48.96
CA GLU A 895 -25.33 40.21 -47.84
C GLU A 895 -26.22 41.00 -46.88
N GLU A 896 -26.51 42.28 -47.20
CA GLU A 896 -27.39 43.17 -46.43
C GLU A 896 -26.98 43.37 -44.95
N ARG A 897 -25.71 43.13 -44.60
CA ARG A 897 -25.18 43.34 -43.24
C ARG A 897 -25.07 44.83 -42.91
N ARG A 898 -25.38 45.25 -41.68
CA ARG A 898 -25.30 46.66 -41.27
C ARG A 898 -23.87 47.20 -41.35
N ILE A 899 -23.70 48.39 -41.92
CA ILE A 899 -22.42 49.13 -41.99
C ILE A 899 -22.42 50.36 -41.07
N GLY A 900 -21.28 50.60 -40.41
CA GLY A 900 -21.07 51.77 -39.55
C GLY A 900 -20.92 53.06 -40.35
N ARG A 901 -21.39 54.19 -39.81
CA ARG A 901 -21.25 55.51 -40.44
C ARG A 901 -19.78 55.89 -40.64
N SER A 902 -18.94 55.60 -39.65
CA SER A 902 -17.50 55.83 -39.67
C SER A 902 -16.81 55.21 -40.89
N VAL A 903 -17.17 53.96 -41.24
CA VAL A 903 -16.62 53.27 -42.42
C VAL A 903 -16.99 54.01 -43.72
N ILE A 904 -18.24 54.46 -43.86
CA ILE A 904 -18.68 55.26 -45.02
C ILE A 904 -17.94 56.60 -45.11
N ASP A 905 -17.75 57.27 -43.96
CA ASP A 905 -17.02 58.53 -43.88
C ASP A 905 -15.53 58.34 -44.26
N ILE A 906 -14.90 57.23 -43.86
CA ILE A 906 -13.53 56.86 -44.24
C ILE A 906 -13.45 56.64 -45.76
N ILE A 907 -14.38 55.90 -46.38
CA ILE A 907 -14.41 55.68 -47.83
C ILE A 907 -14.47 57.02 -48.58
N CYS A 908 -15.34 57.94 -48.15
CA CYS A 908 -15.45 59.26 -48.77
C CYS A 908 -14.16 60.08 -48.61
N ARG A 909 -13.53 60.06 -47.43
CA ARG A 909 -12.27 60.78 -47.16
C ARG A 909 -11.12 60.28 -48.02
N GLU A 910 -11.00 58.95 -48.19
CA GLU A 910 -9.94 58.37 -49.03
C GLU A 910 -10.12 58.74 -50.50
N TYR A 911 -11.36 58.77 -50.99
CA TYR A 911 -11.63 59.25 -52.35
C TYR A 911 -11.25 60.72 -52.55
N GLU A 912 -11.55 61.58 -51.57
CA GLU A 912 -11.22 63.00 -51.62
C GLU A 912 -9.70 63.27 -51.62
N LYS A 913 -8.90 62.38 -51.01
CA LYS A 913 -7.43 62.40 -51.09
C LYS A 913 -6.88 62.04 -52.47
N GLY A 914 -7.72 61.58 -53.40
CA GLY A 914 -7.34 61.22 -54.76
C GLY A 914 -7.01 59.74 -54.98
N GLU A 915 -7.29 58.88 -53.99
CA GLU A 915 -7.07 57.43 -54.09
C GLU A 915 -8.16 56.75 -54.95
N ASN A 916 -7.79 55.69 -55.67
CA ASN A 916 -8.73 54.96 -56.52
C ASN A 916 -9.63 54.04 -55.69
N THR A 917 -10.84 54.50 -55.38
CA THR A 917 -11.83 53.71 -54.63
C THR A 917 -12.41 52.58 -55.49
N ILE A 918 -12.49 51.38 -54.92
CA ILE A 918 -13.07 50.19 -55.57
C ILE A 918 -14.58 50.38 -55.78
N ASP A 919 -15.12 49.82 -56.87
CA ASP A 919 -16.52 50.00 -57.25
C ASP A 919 -17.52 49.55 -56.18
N ILE A 920 -17.22 48.48 -55.42
CA ILE A 920 -18.08 48.01 -54.32
C ILE A 920 -18.19 49.01 -53.17
N CYS A 921 -17.12 49.73 -52.86
CA CYS A 921 -17.13 50.80 -51.85
C CYS A 921 -17.98 51.99 -52.33
N LYS A 922 -17.92 52.33 -53.63
CA LYS A 922 -18.80 53.35 -54.23
C LYS A 922 -20.27 52.93 -54.15
N LEU A 923 -20.57 51.68 -54.48
CA LEU A 923 -21.93 51.11 -54.36
C LEU A 923 -22.43 51.15 -52.91
N ALA A 924 -21.60 50.82 -51.94
CA ALA A 924 -21.96 50.89 -50.51
C ALA A 924 -22.31 52.31 -50.07
N VAL A 925 -21.51 53.32 -50.46
CA VAL A 925 -21.81 54.74 -50.16
C VAL A 925 -23.12 55.18 -50.81
N LEU A 926 -23.35 54.80 -52.08
CA LEU A 926 -24.58 55.11 -52.79
C LEU A 926 -25.81 54.38 -52.20
N LYS A 927 -25.67 53.14 -51.75
CA LYS A 927 -26.76 52.40 -51.09
C LYS A 927 -27.09 53.07 -49.74
N TYR A 928 -26.08 53.50 -49.00
CA TYR A 928 -26.22 54.13 -47.68
C TYR A 928 -26.95 55.48 -47.73
N TYR A 929 -26.59 56.35 -48.68
CA TYR A 929 -27.20 57.68 -48.82
C TYR A 929 -28.49 57.70 -49.66
N SER A 930 -28.90 56.59 -50.27
CA SER A 930 -30.18 56.51 -51.01
C SER A 930 -31.40 56.73 -50.11
N THR A 931 -31.24 56.51 -48.80
CA THR A 931 -32.31 56.64 -47.79
C THR A 931 -32.02 57.72 -46.74
N ARG A 932 -30.96 58.53 -46.93
CA ARG A 932 -30.45 59.47 -45.92
C ARG A 932 -30.07 60.82 -46.53
N GLU A 933 -30.15 61.87 -45.74
CA GLU A 933 -29.69 63.20 -46.14
C GLU A 933 -28.14 63.28 -46.20
N TYR A 934 -27.62 64.09 -47.12
CA TYR A 934 -26.18 64.25 -47.37
C TYR A 934 -25.77 65.72 -47.53
N SER A 935 -24.52 66.01 -47.17
CA SER A 935 -23.95 67.38 -47.22
C SER A 935 -23.64 67.82 -48.66
N SER A 936 -23.40 69.12 -48.87
CA SER A 936 -23.01 69.66 -50.18
C SER A 936 -21.68 69.11 -50.71
N GLN A 937 -20.76 68.72 -49.83
CA GLN A 937 -19.50 68.08 -50.20
C GLN A 937 -19.74 66.63 -50.63
N THR A 938 -20.48 65.87 -49.82
CA THR A 938 -20.91 64.50 -50.13
C THR A 938 -21.71 64.45 -51.43
N ARG A 939 -22.56 65.44 -51.70
CA ARG A 939 -23.35 65.58 -52.94
C ARG A 939 -22.47 65.50 -54.20
N LYS A 940 -21.31 66.17 -54.21
CA LYS A 940 -20.38 66.12 -55.36
C LYS A 940 -19.79 64.72 -55.54
N THR A 941 -19.39 64.08 -54.43
CA THR A 941 -18.83 62.72 -54.42
C THR A 941 -19.86 61.70 -54.91
N LEU A 942 -21.10 61.77 -54.42
CA LEU A 942 -22.20 60.89 -54.83
C LEU A 942 -22.50 61.00 -56.33
N LYS A 943 -22.59 62.23 -56.86
CA LYS A 943 -22.80 62.46 -58.30
C LYS A 943 -21.69 61.81 -59.14
N LYS A 944 -20.43 61.97 -58.73
CA LYS A 944 -19.27 61.41 -59.44
C LYS A 944 -19.24 59.88 -59.36
N PHE A 945 -19.58 59.28 -58.22
CA PHE A 945 -19.73 57.82 -58.09
C PHE A 945 -20.82 57.26 -59.01
N LEU A 946 -21.98 57.93 -59.10
CA LEU A 946 -23.04 57.55 -60.03
C LEU A 946 -22.57 57.61 -61.49
N GLN A 947 -21.88 58.69 -61.89
CA GLN A 947 -21.32 58.84 -63.24
C GLN A 947 -20.31 57.73 -63.58
N GLU A 948 -19.37 57.44 -62.67
CA GLU A 948 -18.34 56.41 -62.88
C GLU A 948 -18.95 54.99 -63.00
N LEU A 949 -19.92 54.64 -62.14
CA LEU A 949 -20.56 53.32 -62.17
C LEU A 949 -21.50 53.16 -63.37
N CYS A 950 -22.29 54.18 -63.71
CA CYS A 950 -23.14 54.14 -64.90
C CYS A 950 -22.31 54.11 -66.19
N GLY A 951 -21.14 54.78 -66.23
CA GLY A 951 -20.18 54.66 -67.33
C GLY A 951 -19.68 53.23 -67.55
N LYS A 952 -19.61 52.42 -66.48
CA LYS A 952 -19.30 50.98 -66.52
C LYS A 952 -20.52 50.08 -66.77
N GLN A 953 -21.69 50.66 -67.07
CA GLN A 953 -22.98 49.96 -67.18
C GLN A 953 -23.45 49.26 -65.88
N ILE A 954 -22.98 49.72 -64.71
CA ILE A 954 -23.42 49.22 -63.40
C ILE A 954 -24.50 50.16 -62.86
N TYR A 955 -25.67 49.61 -62.54
CA TYR A 955 -26.81 50.36 -62.00
C TYR A 955 -27.69 49.46 -61.11
N PHE A 956 -28.28 50.06 -60.08
CA PHE A 956 -29.14 49.38 -59.11
C PHE A 956 -30.41 50.18 -58.82
N PRO A 957 -31.53 49.55 -58.38
CA PRO A 957 -32.78 50.25 -58.08
C PRO A 957 -32.63 51.43 -57.12
N PHE A 958 -31.77 51.31 -56.10
CA PHE A 958 -31.53 52.38 -55.14
C PHE A 958 -30.88 53.64 -55.76
N PHE A 959 -30.37 53.58 -56.99
CA PHE A 959 -29.90 54.77 -57.70
C PHE A 959 -31.06 55.71 -58.02
N LEU A 960 -32.28 55.20 -58.20
CA LEU A 960 -33.46 56.00 -58.55
C LEU A 960 -33.92 56.94 -57.42
N ALA A 961 -33.37 56.81 -56.21
CA ALA A 961 -33.65 57.69 -55.08
C ALA A 961 -32.89 59.04 -55.14
N TYR A 962 -31.93 59.19 -56.05
CA TYR A 962 -31.12 60.40 -56.19
C TYR A 962 -31.79 61.50 -57.02
N GLU A 963 -31.17 62.68 -57.05
CA GLU A 963 -31.74 63.89 -57.67
C GLU A 963 -32.14 63.68 -59.14
N LYS A 964 -33.34 64.16 -59.50
CA LYS A 964 -33.92 64.05 -60.85
C LYS A 964 -32.96 64.50 -61.95
N ASP A 965 -32.27 65.61 -61.77
CA ASP A 965 -31.36 66.17 -62.78
C ASP A 965 -30.18 65.22 -63.06
N TRP A 966 -29.68 64.50 -62.05
CA TRP A 966 -28.60 63.53 -62.22
C TRP A 966 -29.11 62.28 -62.94
N LEU A 967 -30.31 61.82 -62.59
CA LEU A 967 -30.93 60.66 -63.23
C LEU A 967 -31.25 60.91 -64.70
N ILE A 968 -31.59 62.15 -65.07
CA ILE A 968 -31.77 62.56 -66.47
C ILE A 968 -30.42 62.52 -67.20
N GLU A 969 -29.37 63.11 -66.62
CA GLU A 969 -28.00 63.12 -67.17
C GLU A 969 -27.49 61.69 -67.44
N LEU A 970 -27.80 60.76 -66.52
CA LEU A 970 -27.37 59.35 -66.57
C LEU A 970 -28.34 58.43 -67.32
N GLN A 971 -29.42 58.98 -67.92
CA GLN A 971 -30.45 58.21 -68.64
C GLN A 971 -31.12 57.09 -67.81
N LEU A 972 -31.29 57.33 -66.52
CA LEU A 972 -31.96 56.43 -65.57
C LEU A 972 -33.35 56.91 -65.15
N TRP A 973 -33.65 58.21 -65.28
CA TRP A 973 -34.93 58.80 -64.82
C TRP A 973 -36.17 58.11 -65.39
N ASP A 974 -36.10 57.69 -66.65
CA ASP A 974 -37.20 57.05 -67.36
C ASP A 974 -37.19 55.51 -67.27
N LYS A 975 -36.28 54.93 -66.49
CA LYS A 975 -36.07 53.48 -66.40
C LYS A 975 -36.74 52.89 -65.18
N THR A 976 -37.29 51.70 -65.37
CA THR A 976 -37.71 50.80 -64.30
C THR A 976 -36.64 49.73 -64.13
N LEU A 977 -36.08 49.62 -62.93
CA LEU A 977 -35.05 48.64 -62.60
C LEU A 977 -35.68 47.52 -61.77
N ILE A 978 -35.54 46.27 -62.21
CA ILE A 978 -35.88 45.09 -61.42
C ILE A 978 -34.59 44.40 -60.98
N GLU A 979 -34.57 43.92 -59.75
CA GLU A 979 -33.42 43.28 -59.12
C GLU A 979 -33.77 41.86 -58.67
N TYR A 980 -32.81 40.96 -58.77
CA TYR A 980 -32.89 39.60 -58.24
C TYR A 980 -31.55 39.19 -57.65
N LYS A 981 -31.59 38.65 -56.42
CA LYS A 981 -30.45 38.03 -55.77
C LYS A 981 -30.50 36.52 -56.00
N GLY A 982 -29.55 36.01 -56.77
CA GLY A 982 -29.36 34.57 -56.99
C GLY A 982 -28.40 33.93 -55.99
N GLN A 983 -28.28 32.62 -56.04
CA GLN A 983 -27.20 31.83 -55.46
C GLN A 983 -25.90 32.06 -56.25
N LYS A 984 -24.75 31.97 -55.57
CA LYS A 984 -23.43 32.20 -56.19
C LYS A 984 -23.21 31.18 -57.31
N GLY A 985 -22.76 31.65 -58.48
CA GLY A 985 -22.48 30.80 -59.64
C GLY A 985 -23.71 30.33 -60.42
N SER A 986 -24.92 30.72 -60.02
CA SER A 986 -26.14 30.30 -60.70
C SER A 986 -26.35 31.00 -62.04
N ARG A 987 -27.10 30.35 -62.94
CA ARG A 987 -27.57 30.95 -64.18
C ARG A 987 -28.99 31.46 -63.97
N VAL A 988 -29.17 32.77 -64.06
CA VAL A 988 -30.48 33.41 -63.89
C VAL A 988 -31.08 33.78 -65.25
N MET A 989 -32.30 33.30 -65.47
CA MET A 989 -33.12 33.59 -66.65
C MET A 989 -34.33 34.42 -66.24
N LEU A 990 -34.49 35.59 -66.84
CA LEU A 990 -35.65 36.45 -66.66
C LEU A 990 -36.74 36.07 -67.66
N TYR A 991 -37.92 35.76 -67.16
CA TYR A 991 -39.13 35.60 -67.96
C TYR A 991 -40.01 36.82 -67.75
N TYR A 992 -40.29 37.59 -68.79
CA TYR A 992 -41.11 38.79 -68.67
C TYR A 992 -42.14 38.94 -69.79
N GLN A 993 -43.23 39.63 -69.48
CA GLN A 993 -44.35 39.92 -70.36
C GLN A 993 -44.78 41.38 -70.18
N LEU A 994 -44.76 42.17 -71.26
CA LEU A 994 -45.25 43.55 -71.29
C LEU A 994 -46.72 43.55 -71.73
N GLN A 995 -47.63 43.84 -70.80
CA GLN A 995 -49.07 43.95 -71.09
C GLN A 995 -49.45 45.39 -71.40
N LYS A 996 -50.07 45.64 -72.55
CA LYS A 996 -50.61 46.96 -72.97
C LYS A 996 -52.14 46.96 -72.86
N GLY A 997 -52.70 47.80 -71.99
CA GLY A 997 -54.14 48.13 -71.99
C GLY A 997 -55.13 46.94 -72.00
N GLY A 998 -55.08 46.06 -70.99
CA GLY A 998 -56.14 45.08 -70.71
C GLY A 998 -56.35 43.94 -71.72
N ARG A 999 -55.55 43.81 -72.78
CA ARG A 999 -55.62 42.68 -73.74
C ARG A 999 -54.86 41.44 -73.25
N GLU A 1000 -55.37 40.25 -73.58
CA GLU A 1000 -54.78 38.96 -73.18
C GLU A 1000 -53.58 38.51 -74.05
N GLN A 1001 -52.61 37.92 -73.32
CA GLN A 1001 -51.59 36.93 -73.68
C GLN A 1001 -50.64 37.20 -74.87
N ALA A 1002 -49.58 37.98 -74.62
CA ALA A 1002 -48.29 37.77 -75.30
C ALA A 1002 -47.50 36.64 -74.61
N ASP A 1003 -46.76 35.80 -75.34
CA ASP A 1003 -45.86 34.83 -74.73
C ASP A 1003 -44.76 35.52 -73.89
N TYR A 1004 -44.27 34.84 -72.85
CA TYR A 1004 -43.16 35.35 -72.05
C TYR A 1004 -41.90 35.45 -72.92
N SER A 1005 -41.31 36.64 -72.97
CA SER A 1005 -39.95 36.83 -73.46
C SER A 1005 -38.97 36.28 -72.43
N THR A 1006 -37.89 35.65 -72.89
CA THR A 1006 -36.88 35.03 -72.03
C THR A 1006 -35.52 35.65 -72.32
N GLU A 1007 -34.81 36.06 -71.27
CA GLU A 1007 -33.48 36.64 -71.38
C GLU A 1007 -32.54 36.06 -70.30
N VAL A 1008 -31.31 35.70 -70.69
CA VAL A 1008 -30.26 35.33 -69.72
C VAL A 1008 -29.68 36.60 -69.13
N LEU A 1009 -29.69 36.73 -67.80
CA LEU A 1009 -29.11 37.89 -67.14
C LEU A 1009 -27.63 37.66 -66.81
N THR A 1010 -26.82 38.69 -67.03
CA THR A 1010 -25.45 38.79 -66.49
C THR A 1010 -25.53 39.55 -65.16
N PRO A 1011 -24.83 39.10 -64.10
CA PRO A 1011 -24.86 39.81 -62.83
C PRO A 1011 -24.18 41.18 -62.96
N MET A 1012 -24.74 42.20 -62.30
CA MET A 1012 -24.13 43.53 -62.21
C MET A 1012 -22.98 43.54 -61.21
N TYR A 1013 -23.11 42.77 -60.13
CA TYR A 1013 -22.07 42.52 -59.15
C TYR A 1013 -22.34 41.18 -58.46
N GLU A 1014 -21.36 40.27 -58.46
CA GLU A 1014 -21.46 38.90 -57.92
C GLU A 1014 -22.75 38.15 -58.32
N ASN A 1015 -23.71 38.02 -57.41
CA ASN A 1015 -24.97 37.31 -57.57
C ASN A 1015 -26.19 38.25 -57.60
N LEU A 1016 -25.96 39.55 -57.78
CA LEU A 1016 -27.00 40.56 -57.94
C LEU A 1016 -27.24 40.84 -59.43
N TYR A 1017 -28.44 40.52 -59.89
CA TYR A 1017 -28.86 40.68 -61.28
C TYR A 1017 -29.85 41.84 -61.36
N VAL A 1018 -29.57 42.81 -62.25
CA VAL A 1018 -30.45 43.96 -62.45
C VAL A 1018 -30.77 44.08 -63.93
N LYS A 1019 -32.05 44.19 -64.26
CA LYS A 1019 -32.52 44.48 -65.62
C LYS A 1019 -33.24 45.82 -65.66
N LYS A 1020 -32.87 46.65 -66.64
CA LYS A 1020 -33.53 47.91 -66.93
C LYS A 1020 -34.61 47.75 -68.00
N PHE A 1021 -35.78 48.33 -67.75
CA PHE A 1021 -36.91 48.43 -68.65
C PHE A 1021 -37.30 49.88 -68.86
N VAL A 1022 -37.94 50.19 -69.99
CA VAL A 1022 -38.67 51.44 -70.19
C VAL A 1022 -40.14 51.06 -70.20
N LEU A 1023 -40.90 51.50 -69.21
CA LEU A 1023 -42.34 51.26 -69.10
C LEU A 1023 -43.11 52.54 -69.39
N PHE A 1024 -44.08 52.47 -70.29
CA PHE A 1024 -45.02 53.56 -70.57
C PHE A 1024 -46.24 53.52 -69.64
N ALA A 1025 -47.01 54.62 -69.57
CA ALA A 1025 -48.08 54.83 -68.58
C ALA A 1025 -49.21 53.76 -68.59
N ASN A 1026 -49.42 53.05 -69.70
CA ASN A 1026 -50.42 51.97 -69.83
C ASN A 1026 -49.77 50.57 -69.93
N GLU A 1027 -48.49 50.44 -69.57
CA GLU A 1027 -47.75 49.19 -69.61
C GLU A 1027 -47.59 48.58 -68.22
N LYS A 1028 -47.83 47.27 -68.17
CA LYS A 1028 -47.66 46.46 -66.96
C LYS A 1028 -46.66 45.35 -67.26
N LEU A 1029 -45.53 45.36 -66.55
CA LEU A 1029 -44.49 44.34 -66.66
C LEU A 1029 -44.78 43.20 -65.69
N LYS A 1030 -45.17 42.03 -66.19
CA LYS A 1030 -45.23 40.81 -65.39
C LYS A 1030 -43.96 40.01 -65.59
N TYR A 1031 -43.28 39.61 -64.52
CA TYR A 1031 -42.03 38.86 -64.64
C TYR A 1031 -41.85 37.84 -63.53
N TYR A 1032 -40.96 36.89 -63.76
CA TYR A 1032 -40.40 36.02 -62.74
C TYR A 1032 -38.99 35.60 -63.16
N PHE A 1033 -38.18 35.20 -62.20
CA PHE A 1033 -36.84 34.69 -62.42
C PHE A 1033 -36.85 33.16 -62.35
N LYS A 1034 -36.09 32.52 -63.23
CA LYS A 1034 -35.75 31.10 -63.14
C LYS A 1034 -34.25 30.99 -62.93
N GLU A 1035 -33.88 30.48 -61.79
CA GLU A 1035 -32.51 30.21 -61.40
C GLU A 1035 -32.18 28.75 -61.67
N THR A 1036 -31.01 28.47 -62.25
CA THR A 1036 -30.49 27.11 -62.40
C THR A 1036 -29.11 27.00 -61.77
N ILE A 1037 -28.96 26.02 -60.88
CA ILE A 1037 -27.70 25.67 -60.20
C ILE A 1037 -27.59 24.15 -60.13
N ASP A 1038 -26.45 23.59 -60.52
CA ASP A 1038 -26.15 22.14 -60.48
C ASP A 1038 -27.25 21.22 -61.05
N GLY A 1039 -27.90 21.66 -62.13
CA GLY A 1039 -28.98 20.92 -62.79
C GLY A 1039 -30.37 21.08 -62.16
N ASN A 1040 -30.48 21.63 -60.94
CA ASN A 1040 -31.74 21.98 -60.30
C ASN A 1040 -32.20 23.38 -60.74
N SER A 1041 -33.51 23.55 -60.96
CA SER A 1041 -34.07 24.86 -61.31
C SER A 1041 -35.12 25.34 -60.32
N TYR A 1042 -34.90 26.53 -59.78
CA TYR A 1042 -35.80 27.23 -58.87
C TYR A 1042 -36.49 28.36 -59.63
N ARG A 1043 -37.77 28.60 -59.31
CA ARG A 1043 -38.56 29.67 -59.94
C ARG A 1043 -39.05 30.62 -58.85
N SER A 1044 -38.79 31.91 -59.02
CA SER A 1044 -39.35 32.94 -58.15
C SER A 1044 -40.87 33.05 -58.32
N ASP A 1045 -41.52 33.75 -57.39
CA ASP A 1045 -42.90 34.16 -57.57
C ASP A 1045 -43.03 35.13 -58.76
N LYS A 1046 -44.25 35.19 -59.32
CA LYS A 1046 -44.58 36.11 -60.40
C LYS A 1046 -44.86 37.49 -59.81
N GLU A 1047 -43.99 38.43 -60.14
CA GLU A 1047 -44.11 39.81 -59.74
C GLU A 1047 -44.71 40.67 -60.85
N THR A 1048 -45.20 41.85 -60.48
CA THR A 1048 -45.66 42.82 -61.45
C THR A 1048 -45.19 44.22 -61.09
N CYS A 1049 -44.57 44.89 -62.06
CA CYS A 1049 -44.17 46.29 -61.97
C CYS A 1049 -44.99 47.16 -62.93
N VAL A 1050 -45.38 48.34 -62.46
CA VAL A 1050 -46.02 49.41 -63.24
C VAL A 1050 -45.30 50.70 -62.88
N ARG A 1051 -45.09 51.58 -63.85
CA ARG A 1051 -44.52 52.90 -63.60
C ARG A 1051 -45.64 53.91 -63.35
N GLU A 1052 -45.56 54.64 -62.25
CA GLU A 1052 -46.37 55.85 -62.06
C GLU A 1052 -45.81 56.97 -62.94
N VAL A 1053 -46.65 57.53 -63.80
CA VAL A 1053 -46.24 58.58 -64.74
C VAL A 1053 -47.00 59.86 -64.44
N MET A 1054 -46.29 60.98 -64.32
CA MET A 1054 -46.90 62.29 -64.14
C MET A 1054 -47.16 62.96 -65.50
N PRO A 1055 -48.32 63.59 -65.72
CA PRO A 1055 -48.57 64.37 -66.94
C PRO A 1055 -47.61 65.55 -67.07
N GLY A 1056 -47.07 65.79 -68.27
CA GLY A 1056 -46.18 66.92 -68.56
C GLY A 1056 -44.69 66.63 -68.35
N GLU A 1057 -44.28 65.37 -68.28
CA GLU A 1057 -42.86 65.00 -68.24
C GLU A 1057 -42.12 65.43 -69.52
N GLN A 1058 -40.95 66.07 -69.36
CA GLN A 1058 -40.11 66.49 -70.47
C GLN A 1058 -39.37 65.30 -71.11
N GLY A 1059 -39.02 65.44 -72.40
CA GLY A 1059 -38.27 64.43 -73.16
C GLY A 1059 -39.16 63.47 -73.97
N ARG A 1060 -38.52 62.67 -74.83
CA ARG A 1060 -39.18 61.79 -75.82
C ARG A 1060 -40.25 60.89 -75.20
N TYR A 1061 -39.90 60.18 -74.13
CA TYR A 1061 -40.80 59.23 -73.47
C TYR A 1061 -41.89 59.90 -72.63
N GLY A 1062 -41.62 61.09 -72.07
CA GLY A 1062 -42.62 61.91 -71.39
C GLY A 1062 -43.72 62.38 -72.34
N ARG A 1063 -43.34 62.88 -73.53
CA ARG A 1063 -44.29 63.23 -74.61
C ARG A 1063 -45.12 62.03 -75.06
N ILE A 1064 -44.50 60.86 -75.23
CA ILE A 1064 -45.21 59.63 -75.59
C ILE A 1064 -46.20 59.24 -74.48
N ASN A 1065 -45.81 59.34 -73.21
CA ASN A 1065 -46.71 59.08 -72.10
C ASN A 1065 -47.88 60.06 -72.03
N ASP A 1066 -47.65 61.35 -72.29
CA ASP A 1066 -48.70 62.37 -72.38
C ASP A 1066 -49.70 62.12 -73.51
N ILE A 1067 -49.25 61.51 -74.61
CA ILE A 1067 -50.12 61.04 -75.71
C ILE A 1067 -50.94 59.81 -75.25
N ILE A 1068 -50.31 58.87 -74.54
CA ILE A 1068 -50.94 57.63 -74.07
C ILE A 1068 -51.98 57.89 -72.97
N LEU A 1069 -51.72 58.85 -72.09
CA LEU A 1069 -52.60 59.25 -70.99
C LEU A 1069 -53.77 60.15 -71.46
N GLU A 1070 -53.68 60.76 -72.64
CA GLU A 1070 -54.70 61.68 -73.16
C GLU A 1070 -55.98 60.93 -73.57
N LYS A 1071 -57.09 61.27 -72.91
CA LYS A 1071 -58.40 60.64 -73.15
C LYS A 1071 -59.17 61.32 -74.27
N ASN A 1072 -58.88 62.59 -74.58
CA ASN A 1072 -59.54 63.33 -75.65
C ASN A 1072 -58.87 63.08 -77.00
N GLU A 1073 -59.61 62.53 -77.96
CA GLU A 1073 -59.09 62.10 -79.25
C GLU A 1073 -58.49 63.24 -80.09
N LYS A 1074 -59.09 64.45 -80.04
CA LYS A 1074 -58.58 65.62 -80.77
C LYS A 1074 -57.26 66.16 -80.19
N GLU A 1075 -57.16 66.23 -78.86
CA GLU A 1075 -55.95 66.66 -78.17
C GLU A 1075 -54.83 65.62 -78.31
N ARG A 1076 -55.18 64.33 -78.31
CA ARG A 1076 -54.23 63.24 -78.58
C ARG A 1076 -53.66 63.34 -79.98
N GLU A 1077 -54.49 63.56 -81.00
CA GLU A 1077 -54.03 63.71 -82.38
C GLU A 1077 -53.12 64.94 -82.56
N LYS A 1078 -53.43 66.05 -81.88
CA LYS A 1078 -52.57 67.24 -81.84
C LYS A 1078 -51.21 66.92 -81.22
N LYS A 1079 -51.18 66.32 -80.02
CA LYS A 1079 -49.93 65.90 -79.35
C LYS A 1079 -49.12 64.90 -80.20
N MET A 1080 -49.78 64.00 -80.94
CA MET A 1080 -49.12 63.07 -81.86
C MET A 1080 -48.47 63.77 -83.05
N ARG A 1081 -49.13 64.78 -83.64
CA ARG A 1081 -48.56 65.59 -84.74
C ARG A 1081 -47.38 66.42 -84.26
N ASP A 1082 -47.50 67.04 -83.09
CA ASP A 1082 -46.43 67.83 -82.47
C ASP A 1082 -45.21 66.94 -82.20
N TYR A 1083 -45.42 65.75 -81.62
CA TYR A 1083 -44.35 64.77 -81.40
C TYR A 1083 -43.72 64.26 -82.70
N ALA A 1084 -44.51 63.97 -83.74
CA ALA A 1084 -44.00 63.52 -85.04
C ALA A 1084 -43.17 64.60 -85.74
N PHE A 1085 -43.55 65.87 -85.59
CA PHE A 1085 -42.77 67.00 -86.08
C PHE A 1085 -41.46 67.15 -85.30
N GLU A 1086 -41.49 67.05 -83.95
CA GLU A 1086 -40.29 67.05 -83.11
C GLU A 1086 -39.36 65.87 -83.45
N ASP A 1087 -39.86 64.65 -83.61
CA ASP A 1087 -39.07 63.44 -83.93
C ASP A 1087 -38.46 63.54 -85.35
N ALA A 1088 -39.19 64.09 -86.32
CA ALA A 1088 -38.67 64.36 -87.66
C ALA A 1088 -37.60 65.47 -87.66
N ALA A 1089 -37.80 66.54 -86.89
CA ALA A 1089 -36.82 67.61 -86.73
C ALA A 1089 -35.55 67.10 -86.03
N ALA A 1090 -35.70 66.28 -84.99
CA ALA A 1090 -34.58 65.63 -84.30
C ALA A 1090 -33.83 64.67 -85.25
N ALA A 1091 -34.53 63.79 -85.97
CA ALA A 1091 -33.91 62.88 -86.93
C ALA A 1091 -33.12 63.65 -88.01
N HIS A 1092 -33.62 64.80 -88.47
CA HIS A 1092 -32.91 65.63 -89.44
C HIS A 1092 -31.69 66.36 -88.86
N MET A 1093 -31.72 66.72 -87.57
CA MET A 1093 -30.58 67.32 -86.87
C MET A 1093 -29.46 66.30 -86.58
N PHE A 1094 -29.80 65.05 -86.30
CA PHE A 1094 -28.83 63.99 -85.92
C PHE A 1094 -28.30 63.15 -87.09
N VAL A 1095 -28.80 63.31 -88.32
CA VAL A 1095 -28.20 62.68 -89.53
C VAL A 1095 -26.97 63.45 -90.04
N GLN A 1096 -26.68 64.64 -89.49
CA GLN A 1096 -25.51 65.45 -89.84
C GLN A 1096 -24.35 65.43 -88.81
N TYR A 1097 -24.35 64.51 -87.84
CA TYR A 1097 -23.24 64.33 -86.89
C TYR A 1097 -22.82 62.87 -86.73
#